data_AF-A0A8J2MX43-F1
#
_entry.id   AF-A0A8J2MX43-F1
#
_cell.length_a   1.000
_cell.length_b   1.000
_cell.length_c   1.000
_cell.angle_alpha   90.00
_cell.angle_beta   90.00
_cell.angle_gamma   90.00
#
_symmetry.space_group_name_H-M   'P 1'
#
loop_
_entity.id
_entity.type
_entity.pdbx_description
1 polymer ?
#
loop_
_entity_poly.entity_id
_entity_poly.type
_entity_poly.pdbx_seq_one_letter_code
_entity_poly.pdbx_strand_id
1 'polypeptide(L)'
;MIRIRPIILRNAWRANSSARQWNQSRSTATTPSRKPGRPRSKDHYWNDEKLSINHKYPLSVAVADIIHPYKDKEVKPKRKKTRNESKPVVQGGVHVRTQIVSPDLCDDVLKYVSHTLDKHKGCDILDINPGAGLWSQKLHEYLQPRSHVLLEQRHEKFKDFLDPLLTAPDSKYSLVNEDPLALQTYRDLVTNGVFPHQTVLDPDDPRAQEPNNTLLVTGSLVWDLRLPGLGFDSMAKQLAYHFASAAWTNDLFHAFGLVRTLLWVQHDDFSPMIADSVSSLQKTNRLMEMSQSTNVFVAPERAPRSKGRGSSGRDPQYEIETTVHALRRGRELGIELPLHRRDNIHDFAADVEQISNGTGIISHNEMQDYLREQQLAGKSTVGLLPQGLIEHYEEMKGITENYPEIDLNPVEIAGKRTKRKKPPADHPYKAQISKFYKEIASTALTLKNKSLVSTVADIGEEMYKLECKILGMQDGPKRDSAMTKLAELDQKWNHSIESQNSNYTKASAAEIDDRLAIRSLPSPLLQWDARPFEPLVMRKDEVWPRNRLSLISAEPIPRPVGESSDFHEWVTDFIFGLYTHPQDGVNHCLDKMQHGLSDIINECPSLKDPKKGGRLQMEHLRVRMLTKEMIIELVKAYKNWPFKEPDSDHSRYFKNKHSGHTIIGWASHEQVNKAEVNLRINKLNSNNTVPHSKASIEASAKKTVTRDFLSVAVISVKTAYDSQCNTVVLQ
;
A
#
# COMPACT_ATOMS: atom_id res chain seq x y z
N MET A 1 -15.30 30.63 -34.10
CA MET A 1 -16.75 30.32 -34.05
C MET A 1 -17.06 29.78 -32.66
N ILE A 2 -17.54 30.65 -31.77
CA ILE A 2 -17.70 30.36 -30.32
C ILE A 2 -18.94 29.48 -30.16
N ARG A 3 -18.76 28.19 -29.86
CA ARG A 3 -19.86 27.29 -29.52
C ARG A 3 -20.17 27.41 -28.03
N ILE A 4 -21.08 28.32 -27.69
CA ILE A 4 -21.77 28.32 -26.40
C ILE A 4 -22.67 27.07 -26.39
N ARG A 5 -22.33 26.07 -25.58
CA ARG A 5 -23.22 24.93 -25.30
C ARG A 5 -24.08 25.26 -24.08
N PRO A 6 -25.35 24.82 -24.04
CA PRO A 6 -26.26 25.18 -22.96
C PRO A 6 -25.84 24.52 -21.65
N ILE A 7 -25.81 25.33 -20.59
CA ILE A 7 -25.68 24.89 -19.21
C ILE A 7 -26.96 24.10 -18.88
N ILE A 8 -26.83 22.78 -18.78
CA ILE A 8 -27.90 21.93 -18.24
C ILE A 8 -27.96 22.20 -16.74
N LEU A 9 -29.16 22.56 -16.26
CA LEU A 9 -29.48 22.85 -14.87
C LEU A 9 -28.91 21.80 -13.90
N ARG A 10 -27.97 22.24 -13.06
CA ARG A 10 -27.58 21.55 -11.82
C ARG A 10 -28.71 21.74 -10.82
N ASN A 11 -29.63 20.77 -10.73
CA ASN A 11 -30.45 20.59 -9.53
C ASN A 11 -30.92 19.13 -9.41
N ALA A 12 -30.40 18.49 -8.36
CA ALA A 12 -31.06 17.51 -7.50
C ALA A 12 -31.92 16.44 -8.16
N TRP A 13 -31.28 15.34 -8.57
CA TRP A 13 -31.90 14.02 -8.40
C TRP A 13 -31.04 13.21 -7.44
N ARG A 14 -31.45 13.26 -6.17
CA ARG A 14 -31.09 12.26 -5.16
C ARG A 14 -31.50 10.90 -5.72
N ALA A 15 -30.54 10.14 -6.22
CA ALA A 15 -30.77 8.73 -6.48
C ALA A 15 -30.90 8.05 -5.11
N ASN A 16 -32.15 7.87 -4.68
CA ASN A 16 -32.53 6.87 -3.70
C ASN A 16 -32.15 5.49 -4.28
N SER A 17 -30.88 5.11 -4.16
CA SER A 17 -30.53 3.70 -4.15
C SER A 17 -30.95 3.21 -2.77
N SER A 18 -32.14 2.61 -2.67
CA SER A 18 -32.50 1.78 -1.53
C SER A 18 -31.39 0.74 -1.37
N ALA A 19 -30.46 1.00 -0.44
CA ALA A 19 -29.46 0.03 -0.06
C ALA A 19 -30.23 -1.16 0.50
N ARG A 20 -30.30 -2.22 -0.29
CA ARG A 20 -30.72 -3.54 0.18
C ARG A 20 -30.01 -3.77 1.51
N GLN A 21 -30.73 -4.06 2.60
CA GLN A 21 -30.10 -4.45 3.87
C GLN A 21 -29.13 -5.61 3.58
N TRP A 22 -27.83 -5.37 3.71
CA TRP A 22 -26.81 -6.39 3.49
C TRP A 22 -26.71 -7.25 4.74
N ASN A 23 -27.58 -8.26 4.82
CA ASN A 23 -27.32 -9.38 5.71
C ASN A 23 -26.00 -10.04 5.29
N GLN A 24 -25.00 -9.96 6.16
CA GLN A 24 -23.66 -10.53 6.04
C GLN A 24 -23.71 -11.95 5.46
N SER A 25 -23.36 -12.08 4.17
CA SER A 25 -22.97 -13.34 3.50
C SER A 25 -22.71 -13.06 2.01
N ARG A 26 -21.48 -12.70 1.63
CA ARG A 26 -21.00 -12.94 0.25
C ARG A 26 -19.85 -13.92 0.27
N SER A 27 -20.00 -14.94 -0.58
CA SER A 27 -19.08 -16.05 -0.75
C SER A 27 -17.78 -15.56 -1.38
N THR A 28 -16.65 -15.91 -0.76
CA THR A 28 -15.34 -15.83 -1.38
C THR A 28 -15.26 -16.88 -2.50
N ALA A 29 -15.26 -16.44 -3.75
CA ALA A 29 -14.72 -17.26 -4.83
C ALA A 29 -13.20 -17.03 -4.83
N THR A 30 -12.45 -17.86 -4.10
CA THR A 30 -11.02 -17.96 -4.32
C THR A 30 -10.81 -18.67 -5.64
N THR A 31 -10.41 -17.94 -6.68
CA THR A 31 -9.94 -18.53 -7.93
C THR A 31 -8.70 -19.38 -7.61
N PRO A 32 -8.68 -20.69 -7.90
CA PRO A 32 -7.53 -21.53 -7.59
C PRO A 32 -6.48 -21.33 -8.69
N SER A 33 -5.75 -20.21 -8.66
CA SER A 33 -4.64 -20.00 -9.60
C SER A 33 -3.31 -20.46 -9.00
N ARG A 34 -2.77 -21.49 -9.66
CA ARG A 34 -1.40 -22.05 -9.64
C ARG A 34 -1.10 -23.19 -8.65
N LYS A 35 -0.42 -24.20 -9.22
CA LYS A 35 -0.08 -25.52 -8.71
C LYS A 35 0.50 -25.52 -7.27
N PRO A 36 0.29 -26.60 -6.50
CA PRO A 36 0.57 -26.63 -5.07
C PRO A 36 2.08 -26.75 -4.81
N GLY A 37 2.71 -25.62 -4.51
CA GLY A 37 3.86 -25.65 -3.62
C GLY A 37 3.35 -26.06 -2.24
N ARG A 38 3.80 -27.23 -1.75
CA ARG A 38 3.70 -27.78 -0.39
C ARG A 38 2.92 -26.91 0.63
N PRO A 39 1.79 -27.40 1.20
CA PRO A 39 1.10 -26.65 2.24
C PRO A 39 1.99 -26.57 3.48
N ARG A 40 2.40 -25.35 3.86
CA ARG A 40 2.98 -25.07 5.17
C ARG A 40 1.85 -25.11 6.20
N SER A 41 1.86 -26.15 7.04
CA SER A 41 1.12 -26.33 8.29
C SER A 41 -0.42 -26.32 8.26
N LYS A 42 -1.03 -27.21 9.04
CA LYS A 42 -2.46 -27.28 9.34
C LYS A 42 -2.83 -26.37 10.52
N ASP A 43 -2.23 -25.20 10.65
CA ASP A 43 -2.58 -24.30 11.75
C ASP A 43 -3.89 -23.58 11.41
N HIS A 44 -4.92 -23.84 12.21
CA HIS A 44 -6.16 -23.08 12.16
C HIS A 44 -5.85 -21.59 12.41
N TYR A 45 -6.48 -20.69 11.63
CA TYR A 45 -6.28 -19.23 11.76
C TYR A 45 -6.48 -18.74 13.20
N TRP A 46 -7.53 -19.25 13.84
CA TRP A 46 -7.85 -19.03 15.25
C TRP A 46 -7.19 -20.11 16.11
N ASN A 47 -5.87 -19.98 16.29
CA ASN A 47 -5.07 -20.86 17.15
C ASN A 47 -4.99 -20.34 18.59
N ASP A 48 -4.45 -21.16 19.49
CA ASP A 48 -4.36 -20.84 20.92
C ASP A 48 -3.49 -19.60 21.18
N GLU A 49 -2.43 -19.38 20.40
CA GLU A 49 -1.60 -18.18 20.52
C GLU A 49 -2.43 -16.91 20.23
N LYS A 50 -3.19 -16.91 19.14
CA LYS A 50 -4.02 -15.78 18.72
C LYS A 50 -5.17 -15.50 19.69
N LEU A 51 -5.73 -16.55 20.29
CA LEU A 51 -6.84 -16.46 21.24
C LEU A 51 -6.40 -16.33 22.69
N SER A 52 -5.10 -16.36 22.97
CA SER A 52 -4.58 -16.28 24.33
C SER A 52 -4.94 -14.95 24.99
N ILE A 53 -5.48 -15.06 26.20
CA ILE A 53 -5.81 -13.95 27.10
C ILE A 53 -4.58 -13.53 27.89
N ASN A 54 -4.59 -12.31 28.42
CA ASN A 54 -3.57 -11.86 29.36
C ASN A 54 -4.23 -11.36 30.66
N HIS A 55 -3.95 -12.04 31.76
CA HIS A 55 -4.48 -11.68 33.08
C HIS A 55 -3.99 -10.31 33.60
N LYS A 56 -2.88 -9.76 33.05
CA LYS A 56 -2.49 -8.35 33.30
C LYS A 56 -3.62 -7.39 32.89
N TYR A 57 -4.39 -7.75 31.87
CA TYR A 57 -5.48 -6.96 31.33
C TYR A 57 -6.81 -7.71 31.51
N PRO A 58 -7.54 -7.51 32.63
CA PRO A 58 -8.82 -8.19 32.88
C PRO A 58 -9.83 -8.04 31.75
N LEU A 59 -9.78 -6.92 31.02
CA LEU A 59 -10.62 -6.68 29.86
C LEU A 59 -10.41 -7.72 28.74
N SER A 60 -9.20 -8.28 28.61
CA SER A 60 -8.94 -9.37 27.67
C SER A 60 -9.77 -10.63 27.96
N VAL A 61 -9.98 -10.94 29.24
CA VAL A 61 -10.81 -12.06 29.68
C VAL A 61 -12.29 -11.77 29.40
N ALA A 62 -12.76 -10.58 29.82
CA ALA A 62 -14.15 -10.18 29.65
C ALA A 62 -14.56 -10.13 28.17
N VAL A 63 -13.72 -9.53 27.31
CA VAL A 63 -13.96 -9.50 25.86
C VAL A 63 -13.87 -10.90 25.25
N ALA A 64 -12.97 -11.76 25.76
CA ALA A 64 -12.89 -13.13 25.29
C ALA A 64 -14.16 -13.94 25.51
N ASP A 65 -14.90 -13.69 26.59
CA ASP A 65 -16.13 -14.43 26.82
C ASP A 65 -17.28 -14.02 25.89
N ILE A 66 -17.27 -12.78 25.38
CA ILE A 66 -18.35 -12.26 24.53
C ILE A 66 -18.14 -12.41 23.01
N ILE A 67 -16.91 -12.30 22.51
CA ILE A 67 -16.64 -12.29 21.05
C ILE A 67 -15.69 -13.41 20.57
N HIS A 68 -15.45 -14.43 21.39
CA HIS A 68 -14.59 -15.55 21.00
C HIS A 68 -15.15 -16.33 19.79
N PRO A 69 -14.34 -16.55 18.75
CA PRO A 69 -14.82 -17.02 17.44
C PRO A 69 -15.47 -18.41 17.51
N TYR A 70 -15.08 -19.25 18.47
CA TYR A 70 -15.69 -20.57 18.68
C TYR A 70 -16.85 -20.59 19.68
N LYS A 71 -17.02 -19.53 20.48
CA LYS A 71 -18.11 -19.42 21.47
C LYS A 71 -19.27 -18.56 20.95
N ASP A 72 -19.03 -17.72 19.94
CA ASP A 72 -20.04 -16.82 19.37
C ASP A 72 -21.15 -17.61 18.64
N LYS A 73 -22.30 -17.74 19.30
CA LYS A 73 -23.46 -18.53 18.85
C LYS A 73 -24.15 -17.96 17.61
N GLU A 74 -23.88 -16.70 17.25
CA GLU A 74 -24.45 -16.03 16.08
C GLU A 74 -23.79 -16.46 14.76
N VAL A 75 -22.55 -16.96 14.81
CA VAL A 75 -21.80 -17.33 13.61
C VAL A 75 -22.02 -18.80 13.28
N LYS A 76 -23.24 -19.16 12.88
CA LYS A 76 -23.51 -20.49 12.31
C LYS A 76 -23.10 -20.49 10.83
N PRO A 77 -22.08 -21.28 10.40
CA PRO A 77 -21.76 -21.40 8.99
C PRO A 77 -22.95 -22.02 8.25
N LYS A 78 -23.65 -21.23 7.43
CA LYS A 78 -24.70 -21.72 6.51
C LYS A 78 -24.08 -22.65 5.48
N ARG A 79 -24.03 -23.96 5.75
CA ARG A 79 -23.69 -24.99 4.76
C ARG A 79 -24.62 -24.88 3.54
N LYS A 80 -24.17 -24.24 2.46
CA LYS A 80 -24.82 -24.36 1.14
C LYS A 80 -24.41 -25.70 0.53
N LYS A 81 -25.33 -26.66 0.44
CA LYS A 81 -25.17 -27.83 -0.43
C LYS A 81 -25.24 -27.37 -1.88
N THR A 82 -24.12 -27.30 -2.58
CA THR A 82 -24.11 -27.21 -4.04
C THR A 82 -24.25 -28.61 -4.64
N ARG A 83 -24.99 -28.71 -5.76
CA ARG A 83 -25.45 -29.96 -6.39
C ARG A 83 -24.35 -30.84 -7.01
N ASN A 84 -23.07 -30.47 -6.88
CA ASN A 84 -21.93 -31.27 -7.32
C ASN A 84 -21.05 -31.61 -6.12
N GLU A 85 -21.12 -32.86 -5.69
CA GLU A 85 -20.27 -33.46 -4.67
C GLU A 85 -18.85 -33.65 -5.21
N SER A 86 -17.96 -32.69 -4.94
CA SER A 86 -16.51 -32.91 -4.82
C SER A 86 -15.80 -31.61 -4.47
N LYS A 87 -16.05 -31.14 -3.23
CA LYS A 87 -15.17 -30.35 -2.33
C LYS A 87 -16.03 -29.41 -1.49
N PRO A 88 -15.87 -29.39 -0.16
CA PRO A 88 -16.45 -28.32 0.65
C PRO A 88 -15.81 -27.00 0.24
N VAL A 89 -16.60 -26.06 -0.28
CA VAL A 89 -16.21 -24.64 -0.29
C VAL A 89 -16.14 -24.22 1.16
N VAL A 90 -14.94 -23.97 1.68
CA VAL A 90 -14.75 -23.43 3.03
C VAL A 90 -15.42 -22.06 3.06
N GLN A 91 -16.54 -22.00 3.77
CA GLN A 91 -17.29 -20.79 4.03
C GLN A 91 -16.41 -19.80 4.78
N GLY A 92 -16.48 -18.51 4.41
CA GLY A 92 -15.65 -17.42 4.98
C GLY A 92 -15.51 -17.53 6.49
N GLY A 93 -14.30 -17.35 7.00
CA GLY A 93 -13.99 -17.52 8.41
C GLY A 93 -14.82 -16.60 9.30
N VAL A 94 -14.94 -16.97 10.57
CA VAL A 94 -15.53 -16.10 11.61
C VAL A 94 -14.74 -14.79 11.66
N HIS A 95 -15.43 -13.65 11.50
CA HIS A 95 -14.85 -12.32 11.61
C HIS A 95 -15.09 -11.75 13.01
N VAL A 96 -14.05 -11.28 13.67
CA VAL A 96 -14.07 -10.73 15.02
C VAL A 96 -13.42 -9.34 14.99
N ARG A 97 -14.01 -8.37 15.70
CA ARG A 97 -13.39 -7.05 15.88
C ARG A 97 -12.37 -7.12 17.01
N THR A 98 -11.09 -6.99 16.71
CA THR A 98 -10.05 -6.86 17.74
C THR A 98 -10.33 -5.64 18.62
N GLN A 99 -10.24 -5.84 19.93
CA GLN A 99 -10.42 -4.82 20.96
C GLN A 99 -9.07 -4.45 21.58
N ILE A 100 -8.89 -3.17 21.92
CA ILE A 100 -7.76 -2.72 22.74
C ILE A 100 -8.07 -3.04 24.19
N VAL A 101 -7.13 -3.67 24.88
CA VAL A 101 -7.33 -4.15 26.27
C VAL A 101 -6.31 -3.61 27.26
N SER A 102 -5.27 -2.91 26.78
CA SER A 102 -4.22 -2.29 27.61
C SER A 102 -4.51 -0.82 27.90
N PRO A 103 -4.80 -0.43 29.16
CA PRO A 103 -4.89 0.97 29.56
C PRO A 103 -3.56 1.69 29.39
N ASP A 104 -2.44 1.02 29.70
CA ASP A 104 -1.08 1.55 29.57
C ASP A 104 -0.79 2.02 28.13
N LEU A 105 -1.26 1.27 27.12
CA LEU A 105 -1.12 1.66 25.72
C LEU A 105 -1.87 2.95 25.42
N CYS A 106 -3.12 3.06 25.87
CA CYS A 106 -3.92 4.27 25.67
C CYS A 106 -3.27 5.48 26.35
N ASP A 107 -2.81 5.33 27.59
CA ASP A 107 -2.21 6.41 28.38
C ASP A 107 -0.89 6.88 27.76
N ASP A 108 -0.03 5.95 27.33
CA ASP A 108 1.22 6.27 26.64
C ASP A 108 0.95 7.01 25.32
N VAL A 109 -0.03 6.57 24.54
CA VAL A 109 -0.43 7.23 23.28
C VAL A 109 -0.88 8.65 23.53
N LEU A 110 -1.85 8.86 24.43
CA LEU A 110 -2.42 10.18 24.71
C LEU A 110 -1.37 11.14 25.24
N LYS A 111 -0.47 10.66 26.11
CA LYS A 111 0.68 11.44 26.59
C LYS A 111 1.62 11.82 25.45
N TYR A 112 2.01 10.86 24.62
CA TYR A 112 2.98 11.05 23.55
C TYR A 112 2.51 12.02 22.47
N VAL A 113 1.23 11.93 22.07
CA VAL A 113 0.66 12.73 20.97
C VAL A 113 -0.16 13.94 21.43
N SER A 114 -0.18 14.22 22.73
CA SER A 114 -0.87 15.33 23.40
C SER A 114 -0.75 16.67 22.67
N HIS A 115 0.49 17.05 22.33
CA HIS A 115 0.81 18.28 21.60
C HIS A 115 0.07 18.44 20.26
N THR A 116 -0.32 17.34 19.61
CA THR A 116 -1.15 17.40 18.38
C THR A 116 -2.65 17.32 18.66
N LEU A 117 -3.06 16.73 19.78
CA LEU A 117 -4.46 16.46 20.11
C LEU A 117 -5.11 17.59 20.92
N ASP A 118 -4.33 18.41 21.61
CA ASP A 118 -4.84 19.46 22.50
C ASP A 118 -5.74 20.49 21.80
N LYS A 119 -5.57 20.68 20.49
CA LYS A 119 -6.47 21.50 19.66
C LYS A 119 -7.92 20.99 19.63
N HIS A 120 -8.17 19.76 20.06
CA HIS A 120 -9.49 19.11 20.12
C HIS A 120 -10.07 19.04 21.54
N LYS A 121 -9.48 19.69 22.56
CA LYS A 121 -10.12 19.75 23.89
C LYS A 121 -11.48 20.44 23.80
N GLY A 122 -12.50 19.84 24.41
CA GLY A 122 -13.89 20.31 24.32
C GLY A 122 -14.56 20.08 22.96
N CYS A 123 -14.00 19.27 22.06
CA CYS A 123 -14.64 18.96 20.77
C CYS A 123 -15.91 18.10 20.93
N ASP A 124 -16.63 17.90 19.83
CA ASP A 124 -17.53 16.77 19.66
C ASP A 124 -16.74 15.56 19.13
N ILE A 125 -17.11 14.35 19.52
CA ILE A 125 -16.45 13.12 19.07
C ILE A 125 -17.46 12.20 18.37
N LEU A 126 -17.09 11.70 17.19
CA LEU A 126 -17.73 10.53 16.57
C LEU A 126 -16.80 9.32 16.75
N ASP A 127 -17.23 8.31 17.51
CA ASP A 127 -16.46 7.09 17.76
C ASP A 127 -17.06 5.89 17.02
N ILE A 128 -16.32 5.39 16.04
CA ILE A 128 -16.73 4.33 15.13
C ILE A 128 -16.34 2.96 15.70
N ASN A 129 -17.31 2.06 15.91
CA ASN A 129 -17.06 0.73 16.47
C ASN A 129 -16.27 0.76 17.81
N PRO A 130 -16.75 1.47 18.85
CA PRO A 130 -16.05 1.57 20.12
C PRO A 130 -15.88 0.22 20.82
N GLY A 131 -16.78 -0.75 20.56
CA GLY A 131 -16.72 -2.09 21.14
C GLY A 131 -16.69 -2.04 22.67
N ALA A 132 -15.61 -2.54 23.29
CA ALA A 132 -15.46 -2.52 24.74
C ALA A 132 -15.22 -1.11 25.34
N GLY A 133 -14.99 -0.09 24.51
CA GLY A 133 -14.99 1.32 24.92
C GLY A 133 -13.76 1.79 25.70
N LEU A 134 -12.71 0.98 25.87
CA LEU A 134 -11.52 1.39 26.63
C LEU A 134 -10.82 2.61 26.01
N TRP A 135 -10.58 2.59 24.69
CA TRP A 135 -10.01 3.74 23.97
C TRP A 135 -10.93 4.96 24.06
N SER A 136 -12.24 4.75 23.87
CA SER A 136 -13.27 5.78 23.95
C SER A 136 -13.24 6.51 25.30
N GLN A 137 -13.19 5.75 26.41
CA GLN A 137 -13.11 6.28 27.77
C GLN A 137 -11.85 7.12 27.98
N LYS A 138 -10.68 6.57 27.64
CA LYS A 138 -9.40 7.25 27.81
C LYS A 138 -9.32 8.54 26.99
N LEU A 139 -9.79 8.52 25.74
CA LEU A 139 -9.83 9.70 24.89
C LEU A 139 -10.83 10.74 25.41
N HIS A 140 -12.00 10.31 25.89
CA HIS A 140 -13.00 11.19 26.51
C HIS A 140 -12.45 11.88 27.75
N GLU A 141 -11.81 11.13 28.65
CA GLU A 141 -11.18 11.67 29.86
C GLU A 141 -10.11 12.72 29.50
N TYR A 142 -9.35 12.47 28.44
CA TYR A 142 -8.31 13.39 28.00
C TYR A 142 -8.86 14.65 27.34
N LEU A 143 -9.81 14.52 26.42
CA LEU A 143 -10.33 15.63 25.60
C LEU A 143 -11.46 16.40 26.26
N GLN A 144 -12.16 15.82 27.23
CA GLN A 144 -13.33 16.41 27.90
C GLN A 144 -14.36 16.96 26.88
N PRO A 145 -14.90 16.10 26.00
CA PRO A 145 -15.73 16.53 24.88
C PRO A 145 -17.08 17.08 25.33
N ARG A 146 -17.69 17.95 24.51
CA ARG A 146 -19.06 18.45 24.71
C ARG A 146 -20.11 17.36 24.42
N SER A 147 -19.81 16.52 23.42
CA SER A 147 -20.61 15.35 23.03
C SER A 147 -19.70 14.23 22.52
N HIS A 148 -20.01 12.98 22.84
CA HIS A 148 -19.27 11.80 22.40
C HIS A 148 -20.25 10.75 21.86
N VAL A 149 -20.39 10.69 20.54
CA VAL A 149 -21.34 9.82 19.84
C VAL A 149 -20.68 8.47 19.54
N LEU A 150 -21.22 7.40 20.12
CA LEU A 150 -20.81 6.03 19.90
C LEU A 150 -21.60 5.42 18.73
N LEU A 151 -20.94 5.12 17.61
CA LEU A 151 -21.54 4.44 16.45
C LEU A 151 -21.27 2.93 16.54
N GLU A 152 -22.22 2.17 17.09
CA GLU A 152 -22.05 0.76 17.44
C GLU A 152 -23.26 -0.09 17.06
N GLN A 153 -23.17 -0.79 15.92
CA GLN A 153 -24.22 -1.70 15.43
C GLN A 153 -24.45 -2.92 16.33
N ARG A 154 -23.44 -3.35 17.09
CA ARG A 154 -23.52 -4.53 17.98
C ARG A 154 -23.62 -4.13 19.44
N HIS A 155 -24.33 -3.05 19.73
CA HIS A 155 -24.49 -2.54 21.10
C HIS A 155 -24.89 -3.63 22.09
N GLU A 156 -25.83 -4.52 21.72
CA GLU A 156 -26.24 -5.66 22.55
C GLU A 156 -25.09 -6.56 23.02
N LYS A 157 -24.03 -6.73 22.21
CA LYS A 157 -22.87 -7.55 22.62
C LYS A 157 -21.92 -6.82 23.55
N PHE A 158 -21.91 -5.49 23.50
CA PHE A 158 -21.02 -4.65 24.28
C PHE A 158 -21.77 -3.85 25.34
N LYS A 159 -23.04 -4.20 25.59
CA LYS A 159 -23.97 -3.49 26.45
C LYS A 159 -23.40 -3.28 27.85
N ASP A 160 -22.85 -4.34 28.43
CA ASP A 160 -22.26 -4.30 29.77
C ASP A 160 -21.06 -3.33 29.89
N PHE A 161 -20.41 -3.00 28.78
CA PHE A 161 -19.31 -2.03 28.74
C PHE A 161 -19.78 -0.60 28.41
N LEU A 162 -20.76 -0.46 27.52
CA LEU A 162 -21.18 0.84 26.97
C LEU A 162 -22.32 1.49 27.77
N ASP A 163 -23.25 0.72 28.32
CA ASP A 163 -24.36 1.25 29.11
C ASP A 163 -23.92 2.06 30.33
N PRO A 164 -22.89 1.65 31.10
CA PRO A 164 -22.39 2.48 32.20
C PRO A 164 -21.94 3.87 31.72
N LEU A 165 -21.41 3.98 30.49
CA LEU A 165 -21.03 5.26 29.91
C LEU A 165 -22.26 6.06 29.49
N LEU A 166 -23.24 5.41 28.85
CA LEU A 166 -24.45 6.06 28.32
C LEU A 166 -25.40 6.54 29.43
N THR A 167 -25.43 5.84 30.57
CA THR A 167 -26.39 6.08 31.66
C THR A 167 -25.81 6.82 32.86
N ALA A 168 -24.49 7.09 32.87
CA ALA A 168 -23.87 7.89 33.91
C ALA A 168 -24.54 9.27 34.04
N PRO A 169 -24.67 9.82 35.27
CA PRO A 169 -25.15 11.19 35.46
C PRO A 169 -24.32 12.18 34.63
N ASP A 170 -25.00 13.13 33.98
CA ASP A 170 -24.40 14.15 33.10
C ASP A 170 -23.53 13.61 31.95
N SER A 171 -23.73 12.33 31.58
CA SER A 171 -23.00 11.69 30.50
C SER A 171 -23.06 12.51 29.22
N LYS A 172 -21.89 12.70 28.60
CA LYS A 172 -21.77 13.26 27.24
C LYS A 172 -21.80 12.17 26.17
N TYR A 173 -21.93 10.91 26.57
CA TYR A 173 -22.03 9.81 25.63
C TYR A 173 -23.45 9.69 25.08
N SER A 174 -23.55 9.41 23.79
CA SER A 174 -24.80 9.02 23.13
C SER A 174 -24.55 7.84 22.21
N LEU A 175 -25.59 7.07 21.90
CA LEU A 175 -25.50 5.89 21.05
C LEU A 175 -26.24 6.11 19.74
N VAL A 176 -25.57 5.81 18.62
CA VAL A 176 -26.19 5.58 17.32
C VAL A 176 -26.00 4.11 16.98
N ASN A 177 -27.10 3.36 16.99
CA ASN A 177 -27.10 1.92 16.71
C ASN A 177 -27.36 1.67 15.21
N GLU A 178 -26.40 2.08 14.38
CA GLU A 178 -26.45 1.93 12.92
C GLU A 178 -25.16 1.25 12.39
N ASP A 179 -25.16 0.87 11.11
CA ASP A 179 -24.04 0.17 10.47
C ASP A 179 -22.90 1.14 10.09
N PRO A 180 -21.71 1.06 10.72
CA PRO A 180 -20.58 1.92 10.38
C PRO A 180 -19.91 1.57 9.06
N LEU A 181 -20.27 0.45 8.41
CA LEU A 181 -19.73 0.08 7.11
C LEU A 181 -20.46 0.76 5.95
N ALA A 182 -21.62 1.37 6.21
CA ALA A 182 -22.42 2.05 5.21
C ALA A 182 -22.11 3.56 5.18
N LEU A 183 -21.72 4.09 4.02
CA LEU A 183 -21.50 5.54 3.86
C LEU A 183 -22.75 6.37 4.14
N GLN A 184 -23.94 5.80 3.92
CA GLN A 184 -25.20 6.48 4.15
C GLN A 184 -25.40 6.82 5.63
N THR A 185 -25.01 5.92 6.54
CA THR A 185 -25.01 6.15 8.00
C THR A 185 -24.38 7.49 8.35
N TYR A 186 -23.19 7.78 7.80
CA TYR A 186 -22.50 9.04 8.09
C TYR A 186 -23.23 10.27 7.52
N ARG A 187 -23.93 10.16 6.40
CA ARG A 187 -24.76 11.25 5.86
C ARG A 187 -26.02 11.46 6.68
N ASP A 188 -26.58 10.37 7.20
CA ASP A 188 -27.76 10.39 8.06
C ASP A 188 -27.42 11.01 9.42
N LEU A 189 -26.23 10.74 9.98
CA LEU A 189 -25.73 11.44 11.18
C LEU A 189 -25.74 12.97 11.03
N VAL A 190 -25.31 13.47 9.87
CA VAL A 190 -25.33 14.90 9.55
C VAL A 190 -26.77 15.39 9.40
N THR A 191 -27.58 14.70 8.61
CA THR A 191 -28.95 15.11 8.28
C THR A 191 -29.87 15.09 9.51
N ASN A 192 -29.68 14.13 10.41
CA ASN A 192 -30.47 13.94 11.61
C ASN A 192 -30.05 14.88 12.76
N GLY A 193 -29.03 15.72 12.57
CA GLY A 193 -28.59 16.69 13.57
C GLY A 193 -27.97 16.05 14.82
N VAL A 194 -27.29 14.91 14.66
CA VAL A 194 -26.66 14.17 15.78
C VAL A 194 -25.58 15.02 16.48
N PHE A 195 -24.99 15.97 15.76
CA PHE A 195 -24.01 16.92 16.29
C PHE A 195 -24.61 18.34 16.41
N PRO A 196 -25.32 18.67 17.50
CA PRO A 196 -26.07 19.92 17.61
C PRO A 196 -25.20 21.18 17.66
N HIS A 197 -23.91 21.03 17.97
CA HIS A 197 -22.94 22.13 18.00
C HIS A 197 -22.21 22.34 16.67
N GLN A 198 -22.48 21.49 15.67
CA GLN A 198 -21.87 21.58 14.35
C GLN A 198 -22.83 22.23 13.36
N THR A 199 -22.29 23.01 12.41
CA THR A 199 -23.08 23.68 11.38
C THR A 199 -22.67 23.16 10.01
N VAL A 200 -23.64 22.66 9.25
CA VAL A 200 -23.39 22.21 7.87
C VAL A 200 -22.99 23.41 7.01
N LEU A 201 -21.90 23.26 6.28
CA LEU A 201 -21.36 24.26 5.37
C LEU A 201 -21.70 23.89 3.93
N ASP A 202 -21.96 24.91 3.10
CA ASP A 202 -22.06 24.72 1.66
C ASP A 202 -20.69 24.27 1.12
N PRO A 203 -20.59 23.21 0.30
CA PRO A 203 -19.32 22.78 -0.29
C PRO A 203 -18.60 23.88 -1.09
N ASP A 204 -19.32 24.88 -1.61
CA ASP A 204 -18.76 26.01 -2.36
C ASP A 204 -18.35 27.18 -1.44
N ASP A 205 -18.70 27.15 -0.14
CA ASP A 205 -18.22 28.10 0.86
C ASP A 205 -16.71 27.85 1.15
N PRO A 206 -15.84 28.86 1.05
CA PRO A 206 -14.42 28.71 1.39
C PRO A 206 -14.18 28.14 2.79
N ARG A 207 -15.04 28.44 3.77
CA ARG A 207 -14.96 27.93 5.14
C ARG A 207 -15.12 26.42 5.22
N ALA A 208 -15.80 25.80 4.25
CA ALA A 208 -15.94 24.34 4.19
C ALA A 208 -14.60 23.63 3.97
N GLN A 209 -13.60 24.33 3.45
CA GLN A 209 -12.26 23.81 3.24
C GLN A 209 -11.27 24.23 4.34
N GLU A 210 -11.76 24.80 5.45
CA GLU A 210 -10.96 25.09 6.64
C GLU A 210 -10.92 23.88 7.60
N PRO A 211 -9.81 23.67 8.34
CA PRO A 211 -9.74 22.66 9.39
C PRO A 211 -10.82 22.84 10.47
N ASN A 212 -11.61 21.79 10.73
CA ASN A 212 -12.55 21.76 11.85
C ASN A 212 -11.93 21.02 13.03
N ASN A 213 -11.44 21.78 14.01
CA ASN A 213 -10.92 21.21 15.27
C ASN A 213 -12.00 20.98 16.34
N THR A 214 -13.24 21.41 16.10
CA THR A 214 -14.35 21.26 17.05
C THR A 214 -15.08 19.92 16.93
N LEU A 215 -14.73 19.10 15.93
CA LEU A 215 -15.17 17.73 15.76
C LEU A 215 -13.92 16.83 15.55
N LEU A 216 -13.92 15.66 16.17
CA LEU A 216 -12.92 14.60 15.96
C LEU A 216 -13.64 13.29 15.63
N VAL A 217 -13.19 12.60 14.59
CA VAL A 217 -13.64 11.23 14.31
C VAL A 217 -12.59 10.26 14.82
N THR A 218 -12.98 9.28 15.62
CA THR A 218 -12.11 8.22 16.12
C THR A 218 -12.77 6.84 15.98
N GLY A 219 -12.06 5.79 16.38
CA GLY A 219 -12.62 4.45 16.49
C GLY A 219 -11.78 3.37 15.82
N SER A 220 -12.41 2.23 15.53
CA SER A 220 -11.77 1.03 14.97
C SER A 220 -12.39 0.64 13.63
N LEU A 221 -11.53 0.45 12.63
CA LEU A 221 -11.89 -0.19 11.36
C LEU A 221 -11.45 -1.67 11.33
N VAL A 222 -11.01 -2.23 12.47
CA VAL A 222 -10.39 -3.55 12.53
C VAL A 222 -11.43 -4.66 12.43
N TRP A 223 -11.21 -5.55 11.47
CA TRP A 223 -11.89 -6.84 11.36
C TRP A 223 -10.87 -7.94 11.13
N ASP A 224 -11.02 -9.03 11.87
CA ASP A 224 -10.11 -10.14 11.83
C ASP A 224 -10.87 -11.47 11.69
N LEU A 225 -10.80 -12.22 10.58
CA LEU A 225 -10.17 -11.87 9.30
C LEU A 225 -10.76 -10.57 8.73
N ARG A 226 -10.05 -9.95 7.78
CA ARG A 226 -10.51 -8.71 7.13
C ARG A 226 -11.84 -8.93 6.41
N LEU A 227 -12.77 -7.98 6.55
CA LEU A 227 -13.98 -7.95 5.73
C LEU A 227 -13.61 -7.56 4.29
N PRO A 228 -14.22 -8.18 3.26
CA PRO A 228 -13.96 -7.83 1.88
C PRO A 228 -14.55 -6.46 1.52
N GLY A 229 -13.80 -5.65 0.77
CA GLY A 229 -14.25 -4.37 0.22
C GLY A 229 -14.73 -4.50 -1.23
N LEU A 230 -15.47 -3.50 -1.71
CA LEU A 230 -15.84 -3.37 -3.13
C LEU A 230 -14.78 -2.55 -3.85
N GLY A 231 -13.99 -3.19 -4.73
CA GLY A 231 -12.86 -2.54 -5.41
C GLY A 231 -11.61 -2.37 -4.54
N PHE A 232 -11.67 -2.84 -3.30
CA PHE A 232 -10.56 -2.91 -2.34
C PHE A 232 -10.45 -4.34 -1.81
N ASP A 233 -9.25 -4.75 -1.40
CA ASP A 233 -9.00 -6.04 -0.76
C ASP A 233 -9.49 -6.09 0.70
N SER A 234 -9.84 -4.96 1.31
CA SER A 234 -10.55 -4.89 2.58
C SER A 234 -11.56 -3.75 2.68
N MET A 235 -12.58 -3.93 3.52
CA MET A 235 -13.58 -2.91 3.85
C MET A 235 -12.97 -1.72 4.59
N ALA A 236 -11.97 -1.98 5.43
CA ALA A 236 -11.31 -0.93 6.21
C ALA A 236 -10.59 0.07 5.29
N LYS A 237 -9.86 -0.43 4.28
CA LYS A 237 -9.26 0.44 3.24
C LYS A 237 -10.30 1.19 2.43
N GLN A 238 -11.41 0.53 2.10
CA GLN A 238 -12.51 1.16 1.37
C GLN A 238 -13.06 2.36 2.14
N LEU A 239 -13.36 2.19 3.43
CA LEU A 239 -13.86 3.27 4.28
C LEU A 239 -12.84 4.40 4.43
N ALA A 240 -11.58 4.07 4.72
CA ALA A 240 -10.52 5.09 4.82
C ALA A 240 -10.35 5.90 3.53
N TYR A 241 -10.41 5.23 2.37
CA TYR A 241 -10.39 5.92 1.08
C TYR A 241 -11.60 6.83 0.88
N HIS A 242 -12.82 6.38 1.23
CA HIS A 242 -14.02 7.20 1.10
C HIS A 242 -14.02 8.40 2.06
N PHE A 243 -13.58 8.23 3.30
CA PHE A 243 -13.41 9.32 4.25
C PHE A 243 -12.42 10.35 3.72
N ALA A 244 -11.26 9.90 3.23
CA ALA A 244 -10.26 10.78 2.66
C ALA A 244 -10.76 11.57 1.44
N SER A 245 -11.46 10.88 0.53
CA SER A 245 -12.05 11.45 -0.69
C SER A 245 -13.13 12.48 -0.38
N ALA A 246 -13.95 12.23 0.65
CA ALA A 246 -15.04 13.10 1.06
C ALA A 246 -14.60 14.49 1.55
N ALA A 247 -13.33 14.66 1.93
CA ALA A 247 -12.78 15.94 2.36
C ALA A 247 -12.87 17.04 1.27
N TRP A 248 -12.56 16.70 0.02
CA TRP A 248 -12.59 17.68 -1.08
C TRP A 248 -14.02 17.99 -1.56
N THR A 249 -14.95 17.05 -1.37
CA THR A 249 -16.36 17.20 -1.74
C THR A 249 -17.24 17.69 -0.59
N ASN A 250 -16.69 17.85 0.62
CA ASN A 250 -17.44 18.16 1.85
C ASN A 250 -18.61 17.19 2.12
N ASP A 251 -18.43 15.90 1.82
CA ASP A 251 -19.42 14.85 2.09
C ASP A 251 -19.17 14.19 3.46
N LEU A 252 -20.10 13.36 3.92
CA LEU A 252 -20.02 12.67 5.22
C LEU A 252 -19.82 13.68 6.36
N PHE A 253 -18.98 13.36 7.35
CA PHE A 253 -18.66 14.28 8.44
C PHE A 253 -17.84 15.51 8.00
N HIS A 254 -17.31 15.55 6.77
CA HIS A 254 -16.66 16.75 6.22
C HIS A 254 -17.64 17.85 5.78
N ALA A 255 -18.95 17.58 5.88
CA ALA A 255 -19.99 18.58 5.71
C ALA A 255 -19.90 19.72 6.75
N PHE A 256 -19.18 19.50 7.86
CA PHE A 256 -18.93 20.50 8.90
C PHE A 256 -17.57 21.20 8.76
N GLY A 257 -16.86 21.02 7.65
CA GLY A 257 -15.47 21.44 7.46
C GLY A 257 -14.49 20.27 7.45
N LEU A 258 -13.19 20.54 7.42
CA LEU A 258 -12.17 19.49 7.30
C LEU A 258 -11.86 18.83 8.66
N VAL A 259 -12.55 17.72 8.94
CA VAL A 259 -12.45 16.98 10.20
C VAL A 259 -11.27 16.00 10.22
N ARG A 260 -10.49 16.01 11.31
CA ARG A 260 -9.41 15.03 11.55
C ARG A 260 -9.98 13.66 11.93
N THR A 261 -9.30 12.59 11.49
CA THR A 261 -9.60 11.21 11.91
C THR A 261 -8.46 10.59 12.72
N LEU A 262 -8.80 9.75 13.71
CA LEU A 262 -7.89 8.99 14.55
C LEU A 262 -8.36 7.54 14.66
N LEU A 263 -7.88 6.67 13.76
CA LEU A 263 -8.46 5.34 13.52
C LEU A 263 -7.49 4.22 13.83
N TRP A 264 -7.96 3.25 14.62
CA TRP A 264 -7.30 1.96 14.80
C TRP A 264 -7.57 1.06 13.59
N VAL A 265 -6.49 0.49 13.05
CA VAL A 265 -6.53 -0.34 11.86
C VAL A 265 -5.64 -1.58 12.03
N GLN A 266 -5.88 -2.62 11.24
CA GLN A 266 -4.95 -3.74 11.19
C GLN A 266 -3.71 -3.32 10.40
N HIS A 267 -2.52 -3.41 11.00
CA HIS A 267 -1.28 -2.94 10.41
C HIS A 267 -0.99 -3.62 9.07
N ASP A 268 -1.07 -4.95 9.02
CA ASP A 268 -0.81 -5.70 7.78
C ASP A 268 -1.86 -5.42 6.68
N ASP A 269 -2.98 -4.79 7.05
CA ASP A 269 -3.97 -4.33 6.10
C ASP A 269 -3.64 -2.93 5.60
N PHE A 270 -3.32 -2.01 6.51
CA PHE A 270 -3.11 -0.60 6.16
C PHE A 270 -1.68 -0.25 5.76
N SER A 271 -0.68 -1.09 6.04
CA SER A 271 0.71 -0.80 5.67
C SER A 271 0.88 -0.54 4.17
N PRO A 272 0.17 -1.20 3.23
CA PRO A 272 0.26 -0.84 1.82
C PRO A 272 -0.45 0.48 1.46
N MET A 273 -1.23 1.10 2.36
CA MET A 273 -1.81 2.44 2.16
C MET A 273 -0.85 3.56 2.55
N ILE A 274 0.14 3.28 3.40
CA ILE A 274 1.18 4.23 3.81
C ILE A 274 2.51 3.75 3.24
N ALA A 275 2.95 4.36 2.14
CA ALA A 275 4.18 3.93 1.50
C ALA A 275 5.41 4.25 2.38
N ASP A 276 6.16 3.20 2.70
CA ASP A 276 7.44 3.21 3.42
C ASP A 276 8.66 3.16 2.49
N SER A 277 8.41 3.00 1.19
CA SER A 277 9.40 3.04 0.11
C SER A 277 8.75 3.61 -1.14
N VAL A 278 9.53 4.27 -1.98
CA VAL A 278 9.03 4.73 -3.28
C VAL A 278 8.61 3.55 -4.17
N SER A 279 9.21 2.38 -3.96
CA SER A 279 8.83 1.16 -4.67
C SER A 279 7.43 0.66 -4.31
N SER A 280 6.97 0.91 -3.07
CA SER A 280 5.63 0.55 -2.61
C SER A 280 4.59 1.64 -2.90
N LEU A 281 5.00 2.83 -3.37
CA LEU A 281 4.10 3.93 -3.70
C LEU A 281 3.28 3.63 -4.97
N GLN A 282 1.99 3.34 -4.78
CA GLN A 282 1.03 3.07 -5.84
C GLN A 282 -0.04 4.17 -5.92
N LYS A 283 -0.95 4.04 -6.89
CA LYS A 283 -2.06 4.99 -7.13
C LYS A 283 -2.84 5.34 -5.86
N THR A 284 -3.17 4.34 -5.04
CA THR A 284 -4.00 4.54 -3.84
C THR A 284 -3.25 5.35 -2.79
N ASN A 285 -1.95 5.08 -2.60
CA ASN A 285 -1.11 5.87 -1.71
C ASN A 285 -1.10 7.32 -2.17
N ARG A 286 -0.79 7.58 -3.44
CA ARG A 286 -0.72 8.95 -3.93
C ARG A 286 -2.05 9.67 -3.77
N LEU A 287 -3.19 9.04 -4.09
CA LEU A 287 -4.52 9.64 -3.90
C LEU A 287 -4.80 10.00 -2.44
N MET A 288 -4.45 9.13 -1.50
CA MET A 288 -4.57 9.41 -0.07
C MET A 288 -3.68 10.59 0.31
N GLU A 289 -2.44 10.62 -0.18
CA GLU A 289 -1.51 11.71 0.12
C GLU A 289 -1.93 13.07 -0.45
N MET A 290 -2.69 13.08 -1.54
CA MET A 290 -3.25 14.32 -2.11
C MET A 290 -4.32 14.93 -1.19
N SER A 291 -5.09 14.10 -0.49
CA SER A 291 -6.27 14.51 0.29
C SER A 291 -6.04 14.51 1.80
N GLN A 292 -4.99 13.84 2.29
CA GLN A 292 -4.74 13.66 3.72
C GLN A 292 -3.24 13.74 4.05
N SER A 293 -2.93 14.34 5.19
CA SER A 293 -1.66 14.24 5.91
C SER A 293 -1.82 13.19 7.02
N THR A 294 -1.13 12.08 6.84
CA THR A 294 -1.24 10.85 7.63
C THR A 294 0.00 10.68 8.49
N ASN A 295 -0.21 10.53 9.79
CA ASN A 295 0.83 10.16 10.75
C ASN A 295 0.44 8.85 11.42
N VAL A 296 1.44 7.98 11.64
CA VAL A 296 1.27 6.74 12.40
C VAL A 296 1.68 7.03 13.83
N PHE A 297 0.74 6.92 14.77
CA PHE A 297 1.00 7.15 16.20
C PHE A 297 1.43 5.88 16.92
N VAL A 298 0.90 4.73 16.46
CA VAL A 298 1.23 3.42 17.01
C VAL A 298 1.51 2.47 15.85
N ALA A 299 2.61 1.72 15.96
CA ALA A 299 2.96 0.61 15.08
C ALA A 299 3.12 -0.68 15.91
N PRO A 300 2.90 -1.86 15.32
CA PRO A 300 3.18 -3.11 16.01
C PRO A 300 4.69 -3.41 15.97
N GLU A 301 5.10 -4.41 16.75
CA GLU A 301 6.42 -5.03 16.60
C GLU A 301 6.68 -5.46 15.14
N ARG A 302 7.95 -5.36 14.73
CA ARG A 302 8.39 -5.75 13.38
C ARG A 302 8.12 -7.23 13.13
N ALA A 303 7.63 -7.53 11.93
CA ALA A 303 7.45 -8.90 11.47
C ALA A 303 8.56 -9.32 10.49
N PRO A 304 8.82 -10.63 10.37
CA PRO A 304 9.73 -11.15 9.36
C PRO A 304 9.41 -10.67 7.94
N ARG A 305 10.43 -10.21 7.22
CA ARG A 305 10.30 -9.93 5.78
C ARG A 305 10.05 -11.22 5.03
N SER A 306 9.10 -11.20 4.10
CA SER A 306 8.77 -12.37 3.27
C SER A 306 9.97 -12.78 2.40
N LYS A 307 10.05 -14.05 1.97
CA LYS A 307 11.16 -14.52 1.12
C LYS A 307 10.84 -14.22 -0.36
N GLY A 308 11.84 -13.75 -1.12
CA GLY A 308 11.80 -13.63 -2.57
C GLY A 308 11.34 -12.26 -3.11
N ARG A 309 10.94 -12.23 -4.39
CA ARG A 309 10.58 -10.99 -5.14
C ARG A 309 9.38 -10.21 -4.57
N GLY A 310 8.67 -10.77 -3.59
CA GLY A 310 7.55 -10.13 -2.87
C GLY A 310 7.90 -9.64 -1.46
N SER A 311 9.18 -9.64 -1.08
CA SER A 311 9.65 -8.94 0.12
C SER A 311 9.49 -7.45 -0.11
N SER A 312 8.34 -6.90 0.30
CA SER A 312 8.16 -5.45 0.38
C SER A 312 9.11 -4.86 1.44
N GLY A 313 9.51 -3.62 1.22
CA GLY A 313 10.29 -2.86 2.18
C GLY A 313 11.58 -2.32 1.58
N ARG A 314 11.93 -1.14 2.06
CA ARG A 314 13.15 -0.41 1.74
C ARG A 314 14.40 -1.15 2.22
N ASP A 315 15.53 -0.93 1.57
CA ASP A 315 16.80 -1.47 2.04
C ASP A 315 17.18 -0.90 3.43
N PRO A 316 17.84 -1.68 4.30
CA PRO A 316 17.98 -1.33 5.71
C PRO A 316 18.68 0.00 5.98
N GLN A 317 19.63 0.41 5.13
CA GLN A 317 20.36 1.67 5.32
C GLN A 317 19.43 2.89 5.29
N TYR A 318 18.46 2.89 4.39
CA TYR A 318 17.52 4.00 4.25
C TYR A 318 16.38 3.92 5.28
N GLU A 319 15.98 2.71 5.69
CA GLU A 319 15.03 2.53 6.78
C GLU A 319 15.58 3.10 8.09
N ILE A 320 16.85 2.80 8.40
CA ILE A 320 17.52 3.34 9.59
C ILE A 320 17.78 4.84 9.44
N GLU A 321 18.23 5.33 8.27
CA GLU A 321 18.41 6.77 8.02
C GLU A 321 17.13 7.57 8.32
N THR A 322 15.98 7.11 7.82
CA THR A 322 14.71 7.81 8.08
C THR A 322 14.25 7.71 9.52
N THR A 323 14.60 6.62 10.22
CA THR A 323 14.39 6.47 11.66
C THR A 323 15.25 7.45 12.45
N VAL A 324 16.53 7.65 12.07
CA VAL A 324 17.40 8.68 12.64
C VAL A 324 16.78 10.06 12.47
N HIS A 325 16.28 10.40 11.28
CA HIS A 325 15.64 11.69 11.01
C HIS A 325 14.36 11.89 11.84
N ALA A 326 13.52 10.86 11.98
CA ALA A 326 12.32 10.92 12.80
C ALA A 326 12.62 11.07 14.29
N LEU A 327 13.58 10.31 14.82
CA LEU A 327 14.01 10.43 16.23
C LEU A 327 14.61 11.81 16.51
N ARG A 328 15.40 12.37 15.58
CA ARG A 328 15.95 13.72 15.70
C ARG A 328 14.85 14.78 15.75
N ARG A 329 13.93 14.78 14.78
CA ARG A 329 12.80 15.72 14.75
C ARG A 329 11.95 15.60 16.02
N GLY A 330 11.73 14.37 16.50
CA GLY A 330 11.08 14.13 17.79
C GLY A 330 11.80 14.86 18.92
N ARG A 331 13.12 14.69 19.07
CA ARG A 331 13.91 15.39 20.09
C ARG A 331 13.86 16.92 19.95
N GLU A 332 13.93 17.45 18.72
CA GLU A 332 13.81 18.89 18.44
C GLU A 332 12.45 19.46 18.85
N LEU A 333 11.40 18.64 18.78
CA LEU A 333 10.05 18.97 19.24
C LEU A 333 9.81 18.69 20.74
N GLY A 334 10.82 18.19 21.46
CA GLY A 334 10.68 17.77 22.87
C GLY A 334 9.86 16.48 23.06
N ILE A 335 9.72 15.69 22.00
CA ILE A 335 8.97 14.42 21.95
C ILE A 335 9.97 13.27 22.02
N GLU A 336 10.11 12.68 23.20
CA GLU A 336 11.00 11.53 23.39
C GLU A 336 10.22 10.20 23.34
N LEU A 337 10.67 9.27 22.50
CA LEU A 337 10.09 7.92 22.41
C LEU A 337 10.37 7.12 23.70
N PRO A 338 9.34 6.72 24.48
CA PRO A 338 9.53 6.02 25.74
C PRO A 338 10.26 4.68 25.57
N LEU A 339 11.20 4.34 26.47
CA LEU A 339 12.04 3.14 26.36
C LEU A 339 11.23 1.84 26.23
N HIS A 340 10.14 1.69 27.00
CA HIS A 340 9.27 0.49 26.93
C HIS A 340 8.43 0.41 25.64
N ARG A 341 8.40 1.49 24.85
CA ARG A 341 7.74 1.59 23.54
C ARG A 341 8.71 1.58 22.36
N ARG A 342 9.98 1.19 22.59
CA ARG A 342 10.98 1.00 21.54
C ARG A 342 11.04 -0.46 21.04
N ASP A 343 11.60 -0.63 19.85
CA ASP A 343 12.05 -1.88 19.23
C ASP A 343 13.53 -1.70 18.84
N ASN A 344 14.22 -2.78 18.48
CA ASN A 344 15.67 -2.80 18.24
C ASN A 344 16.14 -1.79 17.18
N ILE A 345 15.28 -1.46 16.20
CA ILE A 345 15.61 -0.46 15.18
C ILE A 345 15.94 0.91 15.78
N HIS A 346 15.35 1.29 16.91
CA HIS A 346 15.63 2.59 17.53
C HIS A 346 17.03 2.61 18.15
N ASP A 347 17.49 1.49 18.71
CA ASP A 347 18.85 1.35 19.21
C ASP A 347 19.84 1.34 18.04
N PHE A 348 19.50 0.62 16.96
CA PHE A 348 20.30 0.63 15.73
C PHE A 348 20.40 2.02 15.10
N ALA A 349 19.31 2.80 15.12
CA ALA A 349 19.31 4.17 14.66
C ALA A 349 20.20 5.06 15.53
N ALA A 350 20.18 4.90 16.86
CA ALA A 350 21.08 5.63 17.75
C ALA A 350 22.56 5.32 17.47
N ASP A 351 22.92 4.04 17.32
CA ASP A 351 24.28 3.61 16.96
C ASP A 351 24.72 4.20 15.62
N VAL A 352 23.87 4.11 14.59
CA VAL A 352 24.16 4.60 13.25
C VAL A 352 24.23 6.12 13.21
N GLU A 353 23.39 6.84 13.97
CA GLU A 353 23.48 8.28 14.14
C GLU A 353 24.87 8.68 14.68
N GLN A 354 25.40 7.94 15.65
CA GLN A 354 26.75 8.17 16.19
C GLN A 354 27.86 7.88 15.17
N ILE A 355 27.81 6.72 14.51
CA ILE A 355 28.86 6.28 13.55
C ILE A 355 28.92 7.20 12.31
N SER A 356 27.78 7.77 11.92
CA SER A 356 27.65 8.61 10.73
C SER A 356 27.74 10.12 11.01
N ASN A 357 28.28 10.51 12.18
CA ASN A 357 28.40 11.91 12.62
C ASN A 357 27.07 12.69 12.55
N GLY A 358 25.97 12.04 12.94
CA GLY A 358 24.65 12.64 12.94
C GLY A 358 23.97 12.69 11.58
N THR A 359 24.45 12.01 10.53
CA THR A 359 23.75 12.05 9.23
C THR A 359 22.71 10.94 9.08
N GLY A 360 22.95 9.79 9.72
CA GLY A 360 22.22 8.53 9.49
C GLY A 360 22.63 7.83 8.19
N ILE A 361 23.57 8.39 7.41
CA ILE A 361 23.96 7.89 6.10
C ILE A 361 25.16 6.96 6.24
N ILE A 362 24.98 5.70 5.88
CA ILE A 362 26.07 4.71 5.78
C ILE A 362 25.93 3.90 4.48
N SER A 363 27.03 3.31 4.02
CA SER A 363 27.01 2.51 2.80
C SER A 363 26.25 1.20 2.97
N HIS A 364 25.84 0.59 1.85
CA HIS A 364 25.18 -0.71 1.88
C HIS A 364 26.02 -1.79 2.60
N ASN A 365 27.32 -1.86 2.30
CA ASN A 365 28.20 -2.88 2.86
C ASN A 365 28.38 -2.70 4.37
N GLU A 366 28.64 -1.47 4.83
CA GLU A 366 28.76 -1.15 6.27
C GLU A 366 27.47 -1.49 7.02
N MET A 367 26.29 -1.19 6.44
CA MET A 367 25.00 -1.54 7.04
C MET A 367 24.79 -3.05 7.15
N GLN A 368 25.16 -3.81 6.11
CA GLN A 368 25.04 -5.28 6.15
C GLN A 368 25.97 -5.88 7.22
N ASP A 369 27.20 -5.39 7.32
CA ASP A 369 28.16 -5.84 8.34
C ASP A 369 27.68 -5.50 9.75
N TYR A 370 27.21 -4.26 9.96
CA TYR A 370 26.63 -3.83 11.24
C TYR A 370 25.45 -4.73 11.66
N LEU A 371 24.46 -4.94 10.78
CA LEU A 371 23.28 -5.76 11.11
C LEU A 371 23.63 -7.24 11.32
N ARG A 372 24.61 -7.77 10.57
CA ARG A 372 25.14 -9.11 10.83
C ARG A 372 25.72 -9.21 12.24
N GLU A 373 26.54 -8.25 12.65
CA GLU A 373 27.13 -8.21 13.99
C GLU A 373 26.06 -8.10 15.08
N GLN A 374 25.05 -7.25 14.91
CA GLN A 374 23.94 -7.15 15.86
C GLN A 374 23.16 -8.47 15.98
N GLN A 375 22.86 -9.15 14.86
CA GLN A 375 22.18 -10.44 14.87
C GLN A 375 23.01 -11.52 15.59
N LEU A 376 24.31 -11.59 15.32
CA LEU A 376 25.21 -12.54 15.98
C LEU A 376 25.34 -12.24 17.49
N ALA A 377 25.28 -10.97 17.89
CA ALA A 377 25.23 -10.53 19.28
C ALA A 377 23.89 -10.81 19.99
N GLY A 378 22.89 -11.35 19.27
CA GLY A 378 21.58 -11.72 19.83
C GLY A 378 20.53 -10.59 19.79
N LYS A 379 20.84 -9.45 19.18
CA LYS A 379 19.85 -8.40 18.91
C LYS A 379 19.11 -8.71 17.62
N SER A 380 17.80 -8.94 17.71
CA SER A 380 16.96 -9.31 16.57
C SER A 380 16.97 -8.23 15.48
N THR A 381 17.29 -8.63 14.25
CA THR A 381 17.24 -7.80 13.03
C THR A 381 15.99 -8.04 12.19
N VAL A 382 14.96 -8.65 12.79
CA VAL A 382 13.66 -8.92 12.14
C VAL A 382 13.06 -7.63 11.59
N GLY A 383 12.52 -7.72 10.37
CA GLY A 383 11.95 -6.58 9.65
C GLY A 383 13.00 -5.68 8.96
N LEU A 384 14.30 -5.86 9.22
CA LEU A 384 15.39 -5.22 8.47
C LEU A 384 16.03 -6.21 7.49
N LEU A 385 16.55 -7.32 8.02
CA LEU A 385 17.15 -8.35 7.18
C LEU A 385 16.08 -9.33 6.65
N PRO A 386 16.26 -9.87 5.42
CA PRO A 386 15.41 -10.96 4.94
C PRO A 386 15.49 -12.18 5.86
N GLN A 387 14.37 -12.87 6.08
CA GLN A 387 14.32 -14.03 6.99
C GLN A 387 15.38 -15.10 6.65
N GLY A 388 15.68 -15.32 5.36
CA GLY A 388 16.72 -16.28 4.96
C GLY A 388 18.14 -15.87 5.36
N LEU A 389 18.41 -14.57 5.52
CA LEU A 389 19.71 -14.07 5.97
C LEU A 389 19.84 -14.17 7.50
N ILE A 390 18.74 -13.91 8.21
CA ILE A 390 18.66 -14.13 9.67
C ILE A 390 18.91 -15.61 10.01
N GLU A 391 18.17 -16.53 9.36
CA GLU A 391 18.37 -17.98 9.51
C GLU A 391 19.82 -18.38 9.19
N HIS A 392 20.43 -17.76 8.18
CA HIS A 392 21.82 -18.01 7.81
C HIS A 392 22.81 -17.59 8.92
N TYR A 393 22.60 -16.42 9.55
CA TYR A 393 23.46 -15.96 10.65
C TYR A 393 23.25 -16.76 11.93
N GLU A 394 22.03 -17.20 12.21
CA GLU A 394 21.73 -18.10 13.33
C GLU A 394 22.41 -19.47 13.13
N GLU A 395 22.33 -20.04 11.93
CA GLU A 395 23.04 -21.30 11.60
C GLU A 395 24.56 -21.11 11.66
N MET A 396 25.09 -19.97 11.19
CA MET A 396 26.51 -19.63 11.30
C MET A 396 26.97 -19.59 12.76
N LYS A 397 26.25 -18.86 13.62
CA LYS A 397 26.54 -18.78 15.06
C LYS A 397 26.54 -20.16 15.70
N GLY A 398 25.48 -20.95 15.43
CA GLY A 398 25.36 -22.30 15.96
C GLY A 398 26.49 -23.23 15.51
N ILE A 399 26.97 -23.13 14.26
CA ILE A 399 28.11 -23.94 13.81
C ILE A 399 29.42 -23.45 14.46
N THR A 400 29.67 -22.14 14.54
CA THR A 400 30.89 -21.61 15.16
C THR A 400 30.99 -21.95 16.66
N GLU A 401 29.88 -21.88 17.38
CA GLU A 401 29.84 -22.18 18.82
C GLU A 401 30.02 -23.68 19.11
N ASN A 402 29.43 -24.54 18.27
CA ASN A 402 29.48 -26.00 18.47
C ASN A 402 30.70 -26.67 17.83
N TYR A 403 31.28 -26.07 16.78
CA TYR A 403 32.35 -26.65 15.94
C TYR A 403 33.37 -25.57 15.52
N PRO A 404 34.15 -25.00 16.46
CA PRO A 404 35.08 -23.90 16.18
C PRO A 404 36.21 -24.28 15.21
N GLU A 405 36.49 -25.57 15.02
CA GLU A 405 37.44 -26.08 14.04
C GLU A 405 36.97 -25.95 12.59
N ILE A 406 35.67 -25.71 12.37
CA ILE A 406 35.09 -25.55 11.04
C ILE A 406 35.25 -24.10 10.58
N ASP A 407 36.13 -23.89 9.60
CA ASP A 407 36.32 -22.57 8.99
C ASP A 407 35.14 -22.18 8.10
N LEU A 408 34.26 -21.34 8.65
CA LEU A 408 33.08 -20.78 7.98
C LEU A 408 33.37 -19.53 7.14
N ASN A 409 34.61 -19.01 7.15
CA ASN A 409 34.90 -17.81 6.38
C ASN A 409 34.64 -18.07 4.89
N PRO A 410 33.94 -17.14 4.20
CA PRO A 410 33.84 -17.18 2.75
C PRO A 410 35.27 -17.11 2.22
N VAL A 411 35.63 -18.04 1.32
CA VAL A 411 36.92 -18.01 0.65
C VAL A 411 36.92 -16.83 -0.32
N GLU A 412 37.30 -15.65 0.15
CA GLU A 412 37.71 -14.56 -0.71
C GLU A 412 39.12 -14.87 -1.22
N ILE A 413 39.21 -15.39 -2.44
CA ILE A 413 40.45 -15.30 -3.20
C ILE A 413 40.12 -14.74 -4.57
N ALA A 414 40.59 -13.52 -4.78
CA ALA A 414 40.57 -12.80 -6.05
C ALA A 414 40.92 -13.73 -7.22
N GLY A 415 39.95 -13.94 -8.12
CA GLY A 415 40.19 -14.45 -9.47
C GLY A 415 40.53 -15.93 -9.65
N LYS A 416 40.61 -16.77 -8.59
CA LYS A 416 40.88 -18.22 -8.74
C LYS A 416 39.71 -19.06 -8.24
N ARG A 417 39.20 -19.98 -9.07
CA ARG A 417 38.23 -21.03 -8.68
C ARG A 417 38.87 -21.92 -7.61
N THR A 418 38.66 -21.63 -6.33
CA THR A 418 39.07 -22.51 -5.24
C THR A 418 38.16 -23.75 -5.18
N LYS A 419 38.73 -24.90 -4.80
CA LYS A 419 37.97 -26.14 -4.60
C LYS A 419 36.91 -25.87 -3.52
N ARG A 420 35.65 -26.26 -3.78
CA ARG A 420 34.56 -26.17 -2.79
C ARG A 420 35.02 -26.81 -1.47
N LYS A 421 34.97 -26.07 -0.35
CA LYS A 421 35.19 -26.61 1.00
C LYS A 421 34.27 -27.82 1.18
N LYS A 422 34.82 -28.94 1.62
CA LYS A 422 34.06 -30.14 1.96
C LYS A 422 34.04 -30.28 3.48
N PRO A 423 32.90 -30.65 4.09
CA PRO A 423 32.91 -31.00 5.51
C PRO A 423 33.83 -32.20 5.75
N PRO A 424 34.44 -32.34 6.94
CA PRO A 424 35.20 -33.52 7.30
C PRO A 424 34.36 -34.80 7.09
N ALA A 425 34.99 -35.87 6.60
CA ALA A 425 34.28 -37.05 6.11
C ALA A 425 33.42 -37.73 7.19
N ASP A 426 33.89 -37.69 8.44
CA ASP A 426 33.32 -38.38 9.61
C ASP A 426 32.68 -37.42 10.62
N HIS A 427 32.40 -36.17 10.22
CA HIS A 427 31.80 -35.19 11.13
C HIS A 427 30.33 -35.56 11.44
N PRO A 428 29.89 -35.57 12.73
CA PRO A 428 28.53 -35.96 13.11
C PRO A 428 27.44 -35.09 12.45
N TYR A 429 27.76 -33.84 12.10
CA TYR A 429 26.85 -32.88 11.44
C TYR A 429 27.23 -32.56 9.99
N LYS A 430 27.92 -33.48 9.30
CA LYS A 430 28.37 -33.32 7.90
C LYS A 430 27.29 -32.82 6.96
N ALA A 431 26.05 -33.30 7.11
CA ALA A 431 24.93 -32.90 6.27
C ALA A 431 24.56 -31.41 6.44
N GLN A 432 24.53 -30.93 7.69
CA GLN A 432 24.25 -29.54 8.02
C GLN A 432 25.36 -28.61 7.50
N ILE A 433 26.63 -28.94 7.77
CA ILE A 433 27.77 -28.16 7.28
C ILE A 433 27.82 -28.13 5.75
N SER A 434 27.53 -29.25 5.08
CA SER A 434 27.45 -29.32 3.62
C SER A 434 26.35 -28.44 3.05
N LYS A 435 25.19 -28.37 3.73
CA LYS A 435 24.10 -27.48 3.38
C LYS A 435 24.52 -26.02 3.56
N PHE A 436 25.09 -25.68 4.72
CA PHE A 436 25.58 -24.33 5.01
C PHE A 436 26.60 -23.84 3.99
N TYR A 437 27.62 -24.65 3.62
CA TYR A 437 28.59 -24.29 2.58
C TYR A 437 27.96 -24.00 1.21
N LYS A 438 26.85 -24.65 0.85
CA LYS A 438 26.11 -24.32 -0.39
C LYS A 438 25.39 -22.98 -0.28
N GLU A 439 24.86 -22.67 0.91
CA GLU A 439 24.12 -21.45 1.17
C GLU A 439 25.04 -20.21 1.24
N ILE A 440 26.25 -20.32 1.81
CA ILE A 440 27.25 -19.22 1.85
C ILE A 440 27.44 -18.60 0.46
N ALA A 441 27.66 -19.42 -0.57
CA ALA A 441 27.89 -18.92 -1.92
C ALA A 441 26.67 -18.19 -2.51
N SER A 442 25.46 -18.67 -2.21
CA SER A 442 24.21 -18.04 -2.65
C SER A 442 23.97 -16.71 -1.93
N THR A 443 24.23 -16.68 -0.62
CA THR A 443 24.12 -15.46 0.21
C THR A 443 25.14 -14.42 -0.24
N ALA A 444 26.41 -14.81 -0.40
CA ALA A 444 27.47 -13.92 -0.89
C ALA A 444 27.16 -13.33 -2.27
N LEU A 445 26.64 -14.14 -3.20
CA LEU A 445 26.20 -13.65 -4.50
C LEU A 445 25.03 -12.63 -4.39
N THR A 446 24.09 -12.88 -3.49
CA THR A 446 22.95 -11.98 -3.25
C THR A 446 23.42 -10.63 -2.71
N LEU A 447 24.32 -10.64 -1.72
CA LEU A 447 24.92 -9.44 -1.15
C LEU A 447 25.76 -8.68 -2.19
N LYS A 448 26.58 -9.39 -2.99
CA LYS A 448 27.35 -8.79 -4.09
C LYS A 448 26.45 -8.09 -5.11
N ASN A 449 25.34 -8.72 -5.51
CA ASN A 449 24.41 -8.11 -6.46
C ASN A 449 23.77 -6.84 -5.87
N LYS A 450 23.38 -6.85 -4.58
CA LYS A 450 22.86 -5.64 -3.92
C LYS A 450 23.92 -4.53 -3.81
N SER A 451 25.16 -4.88 -3.52
CA SER A 451 26.28 -3.93 -3.51
C SER A 451 26.45 -3.27 -4.89
N LEU A 452 26.38 -4.06 -5.98
CA LEU A 452 26.41 -3.53 -7.35
C LEU A 452 25.21 -2.62 -7.65
N VAL A 453 24.01 -2.95 -7.17
CA VAL A 453 22.82 -2.10 -7.32
C VAL A 453 23.06 -0.72 -6.70
N SER A 454 23.64 -0.68 -5.51
CA SER A 454 24.01 0.54 -4.80
C SER A 454 25.07 1.36 -5.55
N THR A 455 26.12 0.71 -6.09
CA THR A 455 27.14 1.41 -6.90
C THR A 455 26.57 2.02 -8.17
N VAL A 456 25.61 1.35 -8.81
CA VAL A 456 24.93 1.93 -9.98
C VAL A 456 24.02 3.08 -9.56
N ALA A 457 23.33 2.99 -8.42
CA ALA A 457 22.54 4.09 -7.88
C ALA A 457 23.39 5.36 -7.60
N ASP A 458 24.66 5.22 -7.23
CA ASP A 458 25.59 6.35 -7.07
C ASP A 458 25.73 7.16 -8.38
N ILE A 459 25.80 6.49 -9.54
CA ILE A 459 25.84 7.16 -10.85
C ILE A 459 24.56 7.98 -11.08
N GLY A 460 23.40 7.40 -10.77
CA GLY A 460 22.11 8.09 -10.91
C GLY A 460 21.99 9.31 -9.99
N GLU A 461 22.60 9.25 -8.80
CA GLU A 461 22.66 10.38 -7.86
C GLU A 461 23.59 11.49 -8.36
N GLU A 462 24.74 11.12 -8.93
CA GLU A 462 25.65 12.06 -9.60
C GLU A 462 24.97 12.76 -10.79
N MET A 463 24.22 12.01 -11.61
CA MET A 463 23.43 12.55 -12.71
C MET A 463 22.42 13.58 -12.20
N TYR A 464 21.61 13.22 -11.20
CA TYR A 464 20.63 14.15 -10.62
C TYR A 464 21.28 15.42 -10.09
N LYS A 465 22.39 15.31 -9.34
CA LYS A 465 23.13 16.48 -8.84
C LYS A 465 23.66 17.36 -9.97
N LEU A 466 24.07 16.78 -11.09
CA LEU A 466 24.53 17.53 -12.26
C LEU A 466 23.37 18.21 -12.99
N GLU A 467 22.22 17.53 -13.15
CA GLU A 467 20.99 18.13 -13.70
C GLU A 467 20.56 19.37 -12.91
N CYS A 468 20.51 19.26 -11.58
CA CYS A 468 20.16 20.38 -10.71
C CYS A 468 21.11 21.57 -10.89
N LYS A 469 22.41 21.31 -11.10
CA LYS A 469 23.39 22.36 -11.37
C LYS A 469 23.15 23.01 -12.74
N ILE A 470 22.93 22.20 -13.78
CA ILE A 470 22.69 22.68 -15.15
C ILE A 470 21.45 23.56 -15.23
N LEU A 471 20.36 23.18 -14.55
CA LEU A 471 19.12 23.95 -14.51
C LEU A 471 19.29 25.34 -13.88
N GLY A 472 20.33 25.54 -13.06
CA GLY A 472 20.71 26.85 -12.52
C GLY A 472 21.77 27.61 -13.34
N MET A 473 22.28 27.05 -14.45
CA MET A 473 23.32 27.68 -15.27
C MET A 473 22.73 28.54 -16.39
N GLN A 474 23.39 29.66 -16.67
CA GLN A 474 23.14 30.44 -17.89
C GLN A 474 23.67 29.72 -19.13
N ASP A 475 23.09 30.03 -20.29
CA ASP A 475 23.56 29.51 -21.57
C ASP A 475 25.02 29.90 -21.83
N GLY A 476 25.80 28.94 -22.36
CA GLY A 476 27.20 29.15 -22.72
C GLY A 476 28.08 27.92 -22.55
N PRO A 477 29.40 28.04 -22.83
CA PRO A 477 30.31 26.90 -22.95
C PRO A 477 30.40 26.01 -21.70
N LYS A 478 30.21 26.60 -20.51
CA LYS A 478 30.20 25.86 -19.24
C LYS A 478 28.97 24.95 -19.12
N ARG A 479 27.81 25.44 -19.56
CA ARG A 479 26.57 24.66 -19.59
C ARG A 479 26.69 23.54 -20.63
N ASP A 480 27.25 23.83 -21.80
CA ASP A 480 27.47 22.83 -22.86
C ASP A 480 28.40 21.71 -22.39
N SER A 481 29.52 22.06 -21.73
CA SER A 481 30.43 21.07 -21.13
C SER A 481 29.74 20.21 -20.05
N ALA A 482 28.90 20.83 -19.21
CA ALA A 482 28.12 20.09 -18.21
C ALA A 482 27.08 19.16 -18.86
N MET A 483 26.43 19.59 -19.94
CA MET A 483 25.51 18.75 -20.73
C MET A 483 26.22 17.55 -21.36
N THR A 484 27.43 17.73 -21.92
CA THR A 484 28.24 16.62 -22.43
C THR A 484 28.56 15.61 -21.33
N LYS A 485 28.97 16.09 -20.16
CA LYS A 485 29.23 15.22 -19.00
C LYS A 485 27.97 14.49 -18.52
N LEU A 486 26.80 15.14 -18.57
CA LEU A 486 25.53 14.50 -18.25
C LEU A 486 25.22 13.35 -19.22
N ALA A 487 25.46 13.55 -20.52
CA ALA A 487 25.28 12.50 -21.52
C ALA A 487 26.25 11.32 -21.32
N GLU A 488 27.51 11.59 -20.93
CA GLU A 488 28.48 10.54 -20.57
C GLU A 488 28.02 9.71 -19.36
N LEU A 489 27.50 10.37 -18.32
CA LEU A 489 26.95 9.69 -17.14
C LEU A 489 25.72 8.86 -17.49
N ASP A 490 24.84 9.37 -18.35
CA ASP A 490 23.65 8.66 -18.82
C ASP A 490 24.01 7.38 -19.60
N GLN A 491 24.99 7.45 -20.49
CA GLN A 491 25.54 6.27 -21.18
C GLN A 491 26.13 5.26 -20.19
N LYS A 492 26.89 5.75 -19.20
CA LYS A 492 27.47 4.90 -18.14
C LYS A 492 26.39 4.23 -17.30
N TRP A 493 25.31 4.95 -16.96
CA TRP A 493 24.15 4.40 -16.27
C TRP A 493 23.51 3.27 -17.07
N ASN A 494 23.16 3.52 -18.34
CA ASN A 494 22.52 2.53 -19.21
C ASN A 494 23.40 1.28 -19.38
N HIS A 495 24.69 1.46 -19.67
CA HIS A 495 25.63 0.34 -19.77
C HIS A 495 25.73 -0.47 -18.48
N SER A 496 25.75 0.21 -17.33
CA SER A 496 25.82 -0.46 -16.02
C SER A 496 24.56 -1.28 -15.75
N ILE A 497 23.36 -0.75 -16.06
CA ILE A 497 22.08 -1.46 -15.92
C ILE A 497 22.02 -2.69 -16.85
N GLU A 498 22.47 -2.57 -18.11
CA GLU A 498 22.51 -3.68 -19.07
C GLU A 498 23.46 -4.81 -18.62
N SER A 499 24.55 -4.45 -17.94
CA SER A 499 25.51 -5.43 -17.41
C SER A 499 25.04 -6.14 -16.14
N GLN A 500 23.99 -5.64 -15.48
CA GLN A 500 23.45 -6.24 -14.26
C GLN A 500 22.71 -7.54 -14.54
N ASN A 501 22.62 -8.38 -13.50
CA ASN A 501 21.76 -9.56 -13.54
C ASN A 501 20.31 -9.14 -13.83
N SER A 502 19.64 -9.84 -14.75
CA SER A 502 18.28 -9.51 -15.21
C SER A 502 17.22 -9.46 -14.10
N ASN A 503 17.49 -10.10 -12.95
CA ASN A 503 16.63 -10.01 -11.77
C ASN A 503 16.69 -8.64 -11.07
N TYR A 504 17.70 -7.83 -11.35
CA TYR A 504 18.01 -6.55 -10.68
C TYR A 504 17.95 -5.34 -11.60
N THR A 505 17.56 -5.49 -12.87
CA THR A 505 17.52 -4.39 -13.86
C THR A 505 16.73 -3.17 -13.39
N LYS A 506 15.70 -3.36 -12.55
CA LYS A 506 14.90 -2.26 -11.97
C LYS A 506 15.33 -1.84 -10.56
N ALA A 507 16.23 -2.58 -9.93
CA ALA A 507 16.61 -2.38 -8.54
C ALA A 507 17.41 -1.08 -8.37
N SER A 508 18.32 -0.75 -9.29
CA SER A 508 19.10 0.49 -9.17
C SER A 508 18.23 1.72 -9.36
N ALA A 509 17.26 1.65 -10.27
CA ALA A 509 16.23 2.67 -10.41
C ALA A 509 15.39 2.83 -9.11
N ALA A 510 14.93 1.73 -8.53
CA ALA A 510 14.22 1.77 -7.25
C ALA A 510 15.08 2.37 -6.11
N GLU A 511 16.36 2.00 -6.03
CA GLU A 511 17.26 2.49 -5.00
C GLU A 511 17.55 3.99 -5.14
N ILE A 512 17.83 4.49 -6.35
CA ILE A 512 18.01 5.93 -6.55
C ILE A 512 16.73 6.71 -6.21
N ASP A 513 15.55 6.16 -6.51
CA ASP A 513 14.29 6.81 -6.13
C ASP A 513 14.14 6.97 -4.62
N ASP A 514 14.43 5.93 -3.84
CA ASP A 514 14.39 6.02 -2.38
C ASP A 514 15.40 7.06 -1.87
N ARG A 515 16.63 7.10 -2.41
CA ARG A 515 17.63 8.13 -2.03
C ARG A 515 17.15 9.55 -2.32
N LEU A 516 16.62 9.78 -3.53
CA LEU A 516 16.15 11.10 -3.94
C LEU A 516 14.93 11.53 -3.10
N ALA A 517 14.01 10.61 -2.84
CA ALA A 517 12.81 10.86 -2.04
C ALA A 517 13.14 11.23 -0.59
N ILE A 518 14.23 10.71 -0.02
CA ILE A 518 14.67 11.03 1.34
C ILE A 518 15.51 12.32 1.37
N ARG A 519 16.47 12.48 0.45
CA ARG A 519 17.59 13.42 0.60
C ARG A 519 17.54 14.66 -0.28
N SER A 520 16.83 14.61 -1.42
CA SER A 520 17.04 15.56 -2.51
C SER A 520 15.96 16.63 -2.66
N LEU A 521 14.79 16.40 -2.09
CA LEU A 521 13.68 17.35 -2.08
C LEU A 521 13.79 18.25 -0.84
N PRO A 522 13.21 19.47 -0.86
CA PRO A 522 13.17 20.34 0.33
C PRO A 522 12.52 19.67 1.55
N SER A 523 11.63 18.70 1.30
CA SER A 523 11.02 17.83 2.30
C SER A 523 10.90 16.42 1.71
N PRO A 524 11.00 15.36 2.52
CA PRO A 524 10.88 13.99 2.02
C PRO A 524 9.58 13.75 1.23
N LEU A 525 9.67 12.97 0.15
CA LEU A 525 8.54 12.74 -0.76
C LEU A 525 7.39 11.96 -0.10
N LEU A 526 7.74 10.95 0.70
CA LEU A 526 6.80 10.05 1.35
C LEU A 526 6.41 10.61 2.71
N GLN A 527 5.13 10.50 3.07
CA GLN A 527 4.67 10.93 4.40
C GLN A 527 5.32 10.14 5.53
N TRP A 528 5.65 8.87 5.30
CA TRP A 528 6.41 8.06 6.24
C TRP A 528 7.77 8.70 6.58
N ASP A 529 8.49 9.19 5.58
CA ASP A 529 9.81 9.81 5.77
C ASP A 529 9.68 11.24 6.34
N ALA A 530 8.57 11.92 6.04
CA ALA A 530 8.26 13.24 6.57
C ALA A 530 7.71 13.22 8.02
N ARG A 531 7.56 12.05 8.65
CA ARG A 531 6.96 11.92 9.99
C ARG A 531 7.68 12.78 11.05
N PRO A 532 6.95 13.55 11.87
CA PRO A 532 7.57 14.46 12.85
C PRO A 532 8.27 13.72 14.00
N PHE A 533 7.84 12.49 14.30
CA PHE A 533 8.36 11.64 15.34
C PHE A 533 8.13 10.16 15.00
N GLU A 534 8.79 9.26 15.73
CA GLU A 534 8.68 7.82 15.53
C GLU A 534 7.42 7.25 16.22
N PRO A 535 6.68 6.31 15.62
CA PRO A 535 5.49 5.73 16.25
C PRO A 535 5.83 4.93 17.52
N LEU A 536 4.90 4.91 18.49
CA LEU A 536 5.00 4.01 19.64
C LEU A 536 4.87 2.56 19.19
N VAL A 537 5.66 1.65 19.78
CA VAL A 537 5.52 0.21 19.53
C VAL A 537 4.51 -0.40 20.51
N MET A 538 3.43 -0.97 19.98
CA MET A 538 2.49 -1.79 20.76
C MET A 538 2.94 -3.25 20.88
N ARG A 539 2.60 -3.88 22.00
CA ARG A 539 2.87 -5.30 22.26
C ARG A 539 1.66 -6.16 21.88
N LYS A 540 1.92 -7.42 21.52
CA LYS A 540 0.91 -8.34 20.95
C LYS A 540 -0.25 -8.64 21.91
N ASP A 541 -0.01 -8.55 23.21
CA ASP A 541 -0.95 -8.85 24.29
C ASP A 541 -1.78 -7.63 24.74
N GLU A 542 -1.53 -6.46 24.17
CA GLU A 542 -2.28 -5.22 24.47
C GLU A 542 -3.62 -5.12 23.72
N VAL A 543 -3.91 -6.10 22.86
CA VAL A 543 -5.14 -6.23 22.10
C VAL A 543 -5.65 -7.67 22.13
N TRP A 544 -6.96 -7.86 22.02
CA TRP A 544 -7.59 -9.18 21.97
C TRP A 544 -8.71 -9.27 20.92
N PRO A 545 -8.77 -10.33 20.07
CA PRO A 545 -7.76 -11.37 19.90
C PRO A 545 -6.40 -10.77 19.48
N ARG A 546 -5.30 -11.48 19.75
CA ARG A 546 -3.96 -10.96 19.45
C ARG A 546 -3.85 -10.63 17.96
N ASN A 547 -3.47 -9.39 17.69
CA ASN A 547 -3.39 -8.83 16.35
C ASN A 547 -2.34 -7.73 16.30
N ARG A 548 -1.93 -7.36 15.08
CA ARG A 548 -0.97 -6.30 14.83
C ARG A 548 -1.75 -5.07 14.39
N LEU A 549 -1.92 -4.10 15.30
CA LEU A 549 -2.68 -2.89 15.02
C LEU A 549 -1.77 -1.69 14.80
N SER A 550 -2.32 -0.67 14.15
CA SER A 550 -1.73 0.66 14.08
C SER A 550 -2.79 1.70 14.40
N LEU A 551 -2.37 2.80 15.01
CA LEU A 551 -3.21 3.98 15.19
C LEU A 551 -2.78 5.04 14.19
N ILE A 552 -3.69 5.40 13.28
CA ILE A 552 -3.44 6.36 12.21
C ILE A 552 -4.18 7.66 12.54
N SER A 553 -3.46 8.77 12.53
CA SER A 553 -4.01 10.11 12.53
C SER A 553 -3.99 10.65 11.10
N ALA A 554 -5.13 10.99 10.52
CA ALA A 554 -5.21 11.63 9.21
C ALA A 554 -5.87 13.01 9.33
N GLU A 555 -5.11 14.05 8.96
CA GLU A 555 -5.57 15.44 8.84
C GLU A 555 -5.86 15.76 7.37
N PRO A 556 -7.08 16.21 7.02
CA PRO A 556 -7.39 16.49 5.63
C PRO A 556 -6.58 17.67 5.07
N ILE A 557 -6.16 17.53 3.82
CA ILE A 557 -5.53 18.58 3.04
C ILE A 557 -6.64 19.27 2.22
N PRO A 558 -6.81 20.60 2.33
CA PRO A 558 -7.78 21.34 1.55
C PRO A 558 -7.61 21.11 0.06
N ARG A 559 -8.72 21.14 -0.69
CA ARG A 559 -8.65 21.13 -2.15
C ARG A 559 -7.91 22.38 -2.65
N PRO A 560 -7.25 22.33 -3.82
CA PRO A 560 -6.54 23.49 -4.34
C PRO A 560 -7.44 24.72 -4.50
N VAL A 561 -6.92 25.89 -4.15
CA VAL A 561 -7.65 27.16 -4.23
C VAL A 561 -8.16 27.41 -5.65
N GLY A 562 -9.43 27.81 -5.76
CA GLY A 562 -10.08 28.12 -7.04
C GLY A 562 -10.63 26.91 -7.79
N GLU A 563 -10.42 25.68 -7.30
CA GLU A 563 -11.02 24.48 -7.89
C GLU A 563 -12.37 24.14 -7.25
N SER A 564 -13.27 23.60 -8.08
CA SER A 564 -14.59 23.12 -7.68
C SER A 564 -14.53 21.75 -6.99
N SER A 565 -15.62 21.37 -6.32
CA SER A 565 -15.75 20.08 -5.62
C SER A 565 -15.56 18.84 -6.53
N ASP A 566 -15.86 18.95 -7.83
CA ASP A 566 -15.66 17.89 -8.82
C ASP A 566 -14.20 17.72 -9.27
N PHE A 567 -13.29 18.62 -8.89
CA PHE A 567 -11.87 18.53 -9.22
C PHE A 567 -11.22 17.25 -8.65
N HIS A 568 -11.74 16.74 -7.52
CA HIS A 568 -11.33 15.45 -6.98
C HIS A 568 -11.49 14.31 -7.99
N GLU A 569 -12.60 14.29 -8.74
CA GLU A 569 -12.85 13.25 -9.73
C GLU A 569 -11.83 13.31 -10.87
N TRP A 570 -11.50 14.52 -11.34
CA TRP A 570 -10.46 14.75 -12.36
C TRP A 570 -9.09 14.26 -11.91
N VAL A 571 -8.67 14.62 -10.69
CA VAL A 571 -7.40 14.15 -10.11
C VAL A 571 -7.39 12.63 -10.01
N THR A 572 -8.51 12.04 -9.54
CA THR A 572 -8.61 10.59 -9.37
C THR A 572 -8.53 9.84 -10.69
N ASP A 573 -9.21 10.32 -11.73
CA ASP A 573 -9.19 9.70 -13.05
C ASP A 573 -7.84 9.85 -13.74
N PHE A 574 -7.24 11.03 -13.67
CA PHE A 574 -5.90 11.27 -14.23
C PHE A 574 -4.83 10.41 -13.56
N ILE A 575 -4.82 10.33 -12.21
CA ILE A 575 -3.92 9.44 -11.47
C ILE A 575 -4.16 7.97 -11.86
N PHE A 576 -5.41 7.57 -12.11
CA PHE A 576 -5.71 6.21 -12.54
C PHE A 576 -5.00 5.85 -13.85
N GLY A 577 -4.97 6.77 -14.82
CA GLY A 577 -4.18 6.60 -16.05
C GLY A 577 -2.68 6.65 -15.79
N LEU A 578 -2.21 7.70 -15.11
CA LEU A 578 -0.79 8.00 -14.90
C LEU A 578 -0.05 6.90 -14.14
N TYR A 579 -0.65 6.36 -13.08
CA TYR A 579 -0.07 5.32 -12.24
C TYR A 579 -0.25 3.90 -12.78
N THR A 580 -0.60 3.72 -14.06
CA THR A 580 -0.56 2.40 -14.72
C THR A 580 0.88 1.87 -14.82
N HIS A 581 1.85 2.78 -15.00
CA HIS A 581 3.28 2.46 -15.08
C HIS A 581 4.09 3.38 -14.17
N PRO A 582 3.98 3.25 -12.83
CA PRO A 582 4.57 4.20 -11.88
C PRO A 582 6.11 4.23 -11.89
N GLN A 583 6.73 3.20 -12.48
CA GLN A 583 8.17 3.00 -12.58
C GLN A 583 8.80 3.56 -13.87
N ASP A 584 7.98 4.02 -14.81
CA ASP A 584 8.43 4.57 -16.10
C ASP A 584 8.52 6.11 -15.99
N GLY A 585 9.29 6.74 -16.88
CA GLY A 585 9.41 8.20 -17.01
C GLY A 585 8.07 8.86 -17.34
N VAL A 586 7.85 10.06 -16.79
CA VAL A 586 6.57 10.78 -16.92
C VAL A 586 6.18 11.05 -18.37
N ASN A 587 7.15 11.36 -19.23
CA ASN A 587 6.96 11.56 -20.67
C ASN A 587 6.36 10.31 -21.33
N HIS A 588 6.96 9.14 -21.11
CA HIS A 588 6.50 7.89 -21.68
C HIS A 588 5.13 7.46 -21.14
N CYS A 589 4.86 7.73 -19.87
CA CYS A 589 3.56 7.44 -19.27
C CYS A 589 2.44 8.29 -19.88
N LEU A 590 2.67 9.59 -20.05
CA LEU A 590 1.69 10.50 -20.65
C LEU A 590 1.37 10.06 -22.09
N ASP A 591 2.37 9.77 -22.92
CA ASP A 591 2.13 9.30 -24.30
C ASP A 591 1.41 7.95 -24.38
N LYS A 592 1.60 7.08 -23.37
CA LYS A 592 0.83 5.83 -23.25
C LYS A 592 -0.62 6.07 -22.84
N MET A 593 -0.92 7.13 -22.09
CA MET A 593 -2.29 7.47 -21.69
C MET A 593 -3.10 7.95 -22.90
N GLN A 594 -2.58 8.94 -23.62
CA GLN A 594 -3.10 9.42 -24.90
C GLN A 594 -1.91 9.90 -25.76
N HIS A 595 -1.95 9.62 -27.06
CA HIS A 595 -0.86 9.98 -27.97
C HIS A 595 -0.63 11.50 -28.01
N GLY A 596 0.62 11.94 -27.83
CA GLY A 596 0.99 13.37 -27.81
C GLY A 596 0.69 14.08 -26.49
N LEU A 597 0.16 13.39 -25.48
CA LEU A 597 -0.15 14.00 -24.19
C LEU A 597 1.10 14.52 -23.46
N SER A 598 2.29 14.01 -23.78
CA SER A 598 3.54 14.53 -23.19
C SER A 598 3.78 16.02 -23.47
N ASP A 599 3.11 16.64 -24.45
CA ASP A 599 3.18 18.08 -24.73
C ASP A 599 2.79 18.95 -23.52
N ILE A 600 1.91 18.45 -22.64
CA ILE A 600 1.46 19.18 -21.44
C ILE A 600 2.59 19.44 -20.44
N ILE A 601 3.72 18.72 -20.55
CA ILE A 601 4.91 18.96 -19.72
C ILE A 601 5.40 20.41 -19.88
N ASN A 602 5.20 21.03 -21.05
CA ASN A 602 5.60 22.41 -21.30
C ASN A 602 4.78 23.43 -20.49
N GLU A 603 3.58 23.06 -20.04
CA GLU A 603 2.71 23.88 -19.18
C GLU A 603 2.94 23.62 -17.68
N CYS A 604 3.85 22.70 -17.33
CA CYS A 604 4.10 22.26 -15.96
C CYS A 604 5.54 22.60 -15.54
N PRO A 605 5.83 23.87 -15.18
CA PRO A 605 7.19 24.31 -14.87
C PRO A 605 7.82 23.57 -13.68
N SER A 606 7.01 23.06 -12.73
CA SER A 606 7.53 22.31 -11.59
C SER A 606 8.29 21.04 -12.00
N LEU A 607 7.94 20.42 -13.14
CA LEU A 607 8.62 19.22 -13.65
C LEU A 607 10.08 19.48 -14.01
N LYS A 608 10.48 20.74 -14.26
CA LYS A 608 11.84 21.14 -14.60
C LYS A 608 12.50 22.01 -13.51
N ASP A 609 11.85 22.21 -12.37
CA ASP A 609 12.39 22.99 -11.26
C ASP A 609 13.07 22.07 -10.22
N PRO A 610 14.40 22.11 -10.05
CA PRO A 610 15.12 21.31 -9.06
C PRO A 610 14.60 21.49 -7.63
N LYS A 611 14.14 22.70 -7.28
CA LYS A 611 13.62 22.98 -5.94
C LYS A 611 12.30 22.28 -5.66
N LYS A 612 11.58 21.86 -6.70
CA LYS A 612 10.32 21.13 -6.60
C LYS A 612 10.48 19.63 -6.91
N GLY A 613 11.72 19.16 -7.10
CA GLY A 613 12.01 17.78 -7.50
C GLY A 613 11.99 17.53 -9.00
N GLY A 614 11.91 18.60 -9.79
CA GLY A 614 11.98 18.54 -11.24
C GLY A 614 13.34 18.10 -11.73
N ARG A 615 13.36 17.60 -12.97
CA ARG A 615 14.56 17.07 -13.63
C ARG A 615 14.74 17.68 -15.01
N LEU A 616 15.93 17.55 -15.56
CA LEU A 616 16.17 17.94 -16.95
C LEU A 616 15.76 16.80 -17.89
N GLN A 617 16.14 15.56 -17.54
CA GLN A 617 15.85 14.37 -18.33
C GLN A 617 14.54 13.71 -17.85
N MET A 618 13.44 13.95 -18.57
CA MET A 618 12.10 13.46 -18.19
C MET A 618 11.98 11.94 -18.11
N GLU A 619 12.81 11.21 -18.86
CA GLU A 619 12.88 9.75 -18.80
C GLU A 619 13.25 9.25 -17.39
N HIS A 620 14.09 10.01 -16.68
CA HIS A 620 14.54 9.67 -15.33
C HIS A 620 13.62 10.23 -14.23
N LEU A 621 12.69 11.12 -14.57
CA LEU A 621 11.61 11.59 -13.69
C LEU A 621 10.44 10.62 -13.77
N ARG A 622 10.50 9.59 -12.93
CA ARG A 622 9.47 8.54 -12.91
C ARG A 622 8.18 9.02 -12.27
N VAL A 623 7.04 8.48 -12.71
CA VAL A 623 5.72 8.87 -12.20
C VAL A 623 5.62 8.80 -10.68
N ARG A 624 6.18 7.76 -10.04
CA ARG A 624 6.19 7.63 -8.57
C ARG A 624 6.99 8.72 -7.83
N MET A 625 7.86 9.44 -8.52
CA MET A 625 8.63 10.56 -7.97
C MET A 625 7.92 11.91 -8.06
N LEU A 626 6.77 11.99 -8.75
CA LEU A 626 6.05 13.25 -8.91
C LEU A 626 5.52 13.75 -7.57
N THR A 627 5.73 15.04 -7.29
CA THR A 627 5.16 15.72 -6.12
C THR A 627 3.67 15.98 -6.31
N LYS A 628 2.98 16.32 -5.21
CA LYS A 628 1.56 16.68 -5.25
C LYS A 628 1.31 17.87 -6.18
N GLU A 629 2.19 18.87 -6.14
CA GLU A 629 2.14 20.07 -6.98
C GLU A 629 2.27 19.73 -8.46
N MET A 630 3.26 18.90 -8.84
CA MET A 630 3.42 18.45 -10.23
C MET A 630 2.19 17.74 -10.77
N ILE A 631 1.55 16.90 -9.94
CA ILE A 631 0.32 16.20 -10.33
C ILE A 631 -0.83 17.20 -10.54
N ILE A 632 -0.96 18.21 -9.67
CA ILE A 632 -1.97 19.27 -9.85
C ILE A 632 -1.72 20.05 -11.15
N GLU A 633 -0.48 20.45 -11.44
CA GLU A 633 -0.13 21.12 -12.71
C GLU A 633 -0.50 20.25 -13.91
N LEU A 634 -0.12 18.96 -13.90
CA LEU A 634 -0.45 18.01 -14.98
C LEU A 634 -1.95 17.84 -15.18
N VAL A 635 -2.74 17.76 -14.11
CA VAL A 635 -4.21 17.63 -14.20
C VAL A 635 -4.82 18.90 -14.79
N LYS A 636 -4.33 20.08 -14.39
CA LYS A 636 -4.81 21.37 -14.94
C LYS A 636 -4.45 21.52 -16.42
N ALA A 637 -3.22 21.18 -16.79
CA ALA A 637 -2.78 21.18 -18.18
C ALA A 637 -3.59 20.18 -19.02
N TYR A 638 -3.84 18.97 -18.51
CA TYR A 638 -4.72 18.00 -19.18
C TYR A 638 -6.13 18.54 -19.37
N LYS A 639 -6.75 19.15 -18.36
CA LYS A 639 -8.10 19.75 -18.47
C LYS A 639 -8.15 20.78 -19.62
N ASN A 640 -7.09 21.54 -19.85
CA ASN A 640 -7.03 22.55 -20.92
C ASN A 640 -6.49 22.03 -22.26
N TRP A 641 -5.97 20.80 -22.29
CA TRP A 641 -5.34 20.23 -23.48
C TRP A 641 -6.37 20.03 -24.61
N PRO A 642 -6.14 20.60 -25.82
CA PRO A 642 -7.13 20.62 -26.90
C PRO A 642 -7.17 19.32 -27.73
N PHE A 643 -6.15 18.47 -27.63
CA PHE A 643 -5.99 17.25 -28.44
C PHE A 643 -6.49 15.97 -27.76
N LYS A 644 -7.34 16.14 -26.74
CA LYS A 644 -8.03 15.03 -26.07
C LYS A 644 -8.75 14.13 -27.08
N GLU A 645 -8.68 12.82 -26.86
CA GLU A 645 -9.51 11.86 -27.61
C GLU A 645 -11.00 12.26 -27.56
N PRO A 646 -11.79 12.01 -28.63
CA PRO A 646 -13.24 12.21 -28.59
C PRO A 646 -13.84 11.52 -27.36
N ASP A 647 -14.78 12.20 -26.70
CA ASP A 647 -15.43 11.74 -25.46
C ASP A 647 -14.53 11.60 -24.23
N SER A 648 -13.27 12.07 -24.26
CA SER A 648 -12.40 12.05 -23.06
C SER A 648 -12.49 13.30 -22.18
N ASP A 649 -13.33 14.27 -22.54
CA ASP A 649 -13.50 15.54 -21.80
C ASP A 649 -14.46 15.39 -20.60
N HIS A 650 -14.19 14.42 -19.73
CA HIS A 650 -14.89 14.22 -18.47
C HIS A 650 -14.02 13.49 -17.43
N SER A 651 -14.39 13.60 -16.15
CA SER A 651 -13.65 13.12 -14.97
C SER A 651 -13.63 11.59 -14.75
N ARG A 652 -13.89 10.78 -15.78
CA ARG A 652 -14.05 9.31 -15.65
C ARG A 652 -13.51 8.53 -16.85
N TYR A 653 -12.76 9.18 -17.71
CA TYR A 653 -12.33 8.62 -18.98
C TYR A 653 -11.36 7.45 -18.78
N PHE A 654 -10.28 7.64 -18.00
CA PHE A 654 -9.24 6.62 -17.84
C PHE A 654 -9.75 5.40 -17.07
N LYS A 655 -10.60 5.59 -16.05
CA LYS A 655 -11.26 4.48 -15.34
C LYS A 655 -12.13 3.63 -16.27
N ASN A 656 -12.86 4.28 -17.19
CA ASN A 656 -13.73 3.60 -18.13
C ASN A 656 -12.95 2.91 -19.27
N LYS A 657 -11.87 3.53 -19.78
CA LYS A 657 -11.00 2.95 -20.83
C LYS A 657 -10.42 1.60 -20.41
N HIS A 658 -9.99 1.49 -19.14
CA HIS A 658 -9.46 0.24 -18.59
C HIS A 658 -10.52 -0.84 -18.35
N SER A 659 -11.78 -0.46 -18.09
CA SER A 659 -12.88 -1.41 -17.95
C SER A 659 -13.40 -1.93 -19.29
N GLY A 660 -13.26 -1.15 -20.37
CA GLY A 660 -13.56 -1.57 -21.75
C GLY A 660 -12.78 -2.82 -22.20
N HIS A 661 -11.49 -2.93 -21.85
CA HIS A 661 -10.69 -4.12 -22.16
C HIS A 661 -11.12 -5.39 -21.39
N THR A 662 -11.77 -5.24 -20.23
CA THR A 662 -12.31 -6.38 -19.47
C THR A 662 -13.65 -6.85 -20.04
N ILE A 663 -14.44 -5.93 -20.62
CA ILE A 663 -15.76 -6.21 -21.21
C ILE A 663 -15.64 -6.84 -22.61
N ILE A 664 -14.58 -6.55 -23.38
CA ILE A 664 -14.35 -7.19 -24.69
C ILE A 664 -14.14 -8.72 -24.56
N GLY A 665 -13.69 -9.20 -23.40
CA GLY A 665 -13.62 -10.63 -23.08
C GLY A 665 -14.96 -11.29 -22.69
N TRP A 666 -16.01 -10.50 -22.43
CA TRP A 666 -17.36 -10.98 -22.08
C TRP A 666 -18.36 -10.78 -23.24
N ALA A 667 -18.15 -9.77 -24.08
CA ALA A 667 -19.01 -9.48 -25.23
C ALA A 667 -18.89 -10.51 -26.38
N SER A 668 -17.81 -11.31 -26.42
CA SER A 668 -17.64 -12.37 -27.44
C SER A 668 -18.41 -13.67 -27.14
N HIS A 669 -18.99 -13.81 -25.94
CA HIS A 669 -19.82 -14.97 -25.57
C HIS A 669 -21.33 -14.74 -25.69
N GLU A 670 -21.76 -13.49 -25.90
CA GLU A 670 -23.18 -13.12 -25.95
C GLU A 670 -23.72 -12.95 -27.39
N GLN A 671 -22.84 -12.93 -28.39
CA GLN A 671 -23.24 -12.93 -29.81
C GLN A 671 -23.25 -14.33 -30.45
N VAL A 672 -22.71 -15.36 -29.80
CA VAL A 672 -22.81 -16.76 -30.29
C VAL A 672 -24.11 -17.44 -29.84
N ASN A 673 -24.69 -17.03 -28.71
CA ASN A 673 -25.92 -17.64 -28.17
C ASN A 673 -27.24 -17.07 -28.74
N LYS A 674 -27.21 -16.01 -29.55
CA LYS A 674 -28.41 -15.49 -30.24
C LYS A 674 -28.63 -16.09 -31.64
N ALA A 675 -27.63 -16.78 -32.20
CA ALA A 675 -27.77 -17.50 -33.47
C ALA A 675 -28.31 -18.93 -33.31
N GLU A 676 -28.10 -19.59 -32.15
CA GLU A 676 -28.59 -20.96 -31.90
C GLU A 676 -30.03 -21.05 -31.35
N VAL A 677 -30.61 -19.94 -30.87
CA VAL A 677 -31.99 -19.94 -30.34
C VAL A 677 -33.03 -19.72 -31.45
N ASN A 678 -32.68 -19.04 -32.55
CA ASN A 678 -33.59 -18.83 -33.69
C ASN A 678 -33.68 -20.02 -34.66
N LEU A 679 -32.82 -21.05 -34.51
CA LEU A 679 -32.91 -22.30 -35.29
C LEU A 679 -33.72 -23.40 -34.58
N ARG A 680 -34.22 -23.14 -33.37
CA ARG A 680 -34.92 -24.13 -32.53
C ARG A 680 -36.44 -23.94 -32.42
N ILE A 681 -37.00 -22.90 -33.04
CA ILE A 681 -38.46 -22.64 -33.07
C ILE A 681 -39.12 -23.17 -34.37
N ASN A 682 -38.36 -23.46 -35.43
CA ASN A 682 -38.91 -23.98 -36.71
C ASN A 682 -38.86 -25.52 -36.88
N LYS A 683 -38.83 -26.29 -35.78
CA LYS A 683 -38.88 -27.77 -35.83
C LYS A 683 -39.93 -28.42 -34.92
N LEU A 684 -40.93 -27.65 -34.51
CA LEU A 684 -42.17 -28.16 -33.92
C LEU A 684 -43.30 -28.05 -34.95
N ASN A 685 -43.27 -28.93 -35.95
CA ASN A 685 -44.42 -29.30 -36.79
C ASN A 685 -44.00 -30.46 -37.71
N SER A 686 -44.19 -31.70 -37.25
CA SER A 686 -44.66 -32.84 -38.06
C SER A 686 -44.42 -34.20 -37.36
N ASN A 687 -45.55 -34.83 -36.99
CA ASN A 687 -45.90 -36.24 -37.17
C ASN A 687 -45.19 -37.37 -36.40
N ASN A 688 -45.96 -37.96 -35.47
CA ASN A 688 -46.40 -39.37 -35.40
C ASN A 688 -45.49 -40.46 -36.00
N THR A 689 -44.93 -41.34 -35.16
CA THR A 689 -45.27 -42.78 -35.00
C THR A 689 -44.17 -43.55 -34.22
N VAL A 690 -44.58 -44.66 -33.62
CA VAL A 690 -43.98 -45.54 -32.58
C VAL A 690 -43.72 -46.93 -33.26
N PRO A 691 -43.01 -47.97 -32.72
CA PRO A 691 -41.83 -48.12 -31.82
C PRO A 691 -40.80 -49.26 -32.21
N HIS A 692 -39.80 -49.46 -31.32
CA HIS A 692 -39.02 -50.69 -31.01
C HIS A 692 -37.93 -51.12 -32.05
N SER A 693 -36.73 -51.66 -31.70
CA SER A 693 -36.31 -52.51 -30.57
C SER A 693 -34.76 -52.56 -30.38
N LYS A 694 -34.35 -52.93 -29.14
CA LYS A 694 -33.16 -53.65 -28.62
C LYS A 694 -31.89 -53.90 -29.48
N ALA A 695 -30.72 -53.70 -28.85
CA ALA A 695 -29.70 -54.73 -28.49
C ALA A 695 -28.21 -54.28 -28.64
N SER A 696 -27.52 -54.32 -27.51
CA SER A 696 -26.13 -54.69 -27.17
C SER A 696 -25.12 -55.09 -28.28
N ILE A 697 -23.83 -54.70 -28.13
CA ILE A 697 -22.64 -55.58 -27.89
C ILE A 697 -21.30 -54.84 -28.14
N GLU A 698 -20.40 -55.01 -27.16
CA GLU A 698 -18.92 -55.12 -27.13
C GLU A 698 -17.92 -54.16 -27.87
N ALA A 699 -17.06 -53.58 -27.02
CA ALA A 699 -15.60 -53.75 -26.92
C ALA A 699 -14.59 -53.22 -27.98
N SER A 700 -13.66 -52.43 -27.40
CA SER A 700 -12.20 -52.44 -27.63
C SER A 700 -11.62 -51.69 -28.83
N ALA A 701 -10.86 -50.61 -28.56
CA ALA A 701 -9.47 -50.48 -29.00
C ALA A 701 -8.78 -49.22 -28.46
N LYS A 702 -7.55 -49.43 -27.99
CA LYS A 702 -6.54 -48.46 -27.55
C LYS A 702 -6.14 -47.50 -28.70
N LYS A 703 -5.83 -46.22 -28.38
CA LYS A 703 -4.52 -45.62 -28.74
C LYS A 703 -4.30 -44.23 -28.12
N THR A 704 -3.16 -44.15 -27.46
CA THR A 704 -2.39 -43.00 -27.00
C THR A 704 -2.14 -41.98 -28.12
N VAL A 705 -2.24 -40.68 -27.82
CA VAL A 705 -1.61 -39.61 -28.62
C VAL A 705 -0.75 -38.76 -27.69
N THR A 706 0.56 -38.95 -27.82
CA THR A 706 1.62 -38.02 -27.46
C THR A 706 1.65 -36.86 -28.46
N ARG A 707 1.98 -35.65 -27.99
CA ARG A 707 2.31 -34.50 -28.86
C ARG A 707 3.56 -33.83 -28.29
N ASP A 708 4.69 -34.10 -28.94
CA ASP A 708 5.92 -33.33 -28.80
C ASP A 708 6.02 -32.27 -29.91
N PHE A 709 6.59 -31.14 -29.48
CA PHE A 709 7.39 -30.11 -30.16
C PHE A 709 7.61 -30.16 -31.68
N LEU A 710 7.58 -28.96 -32.29
CA LEU A 710 8.71 -28.43 -33.07
C LEU A 710 8.66 -26.91 -33.28
N SER A 711 9.83 -26.32 -33.13
CA SER A 711 10.31 -24.95 -33.31
C SER A 711 11.04 -24.79 -34.65
N VAL A 712 10.96 -23.64 -35.34
CA VAL A 712 11.97 -23.07 -36.29
C VAL A 712 11.60 -21.57 -36.44
N ALA A 713 12.39 -20.55 -36.08
CA ALA A 713 13.74 -20.07 -36.42
C ALA A 713 13.84 -19.17 -37.69
N VAL A 714 14.17 -17.89 -37.40
CA VAL A 714 14.78 -16.76 -38.12
C VAL A 714 15.51 -17.03 -39.45
N ILE A 715 15.32 -16.14 -40.45
CA ILE A 715 16.37 -15.70 -41.40
C ILE A 715 16.23 -14.19 -41.69
N SER A 716 17.38 -13.51 -41.69
CA SER A 716 17.66 -12.11 -42.04
C SER A 716 18.13 -12.01 -43.50
N VAL A 717 17.84 -10.91 -44.22
CA VAL A 717 18.57 -10.52 -45.43
C VAL A 717 18.82 -9.01 -45.42
N LYS A 718 20.08 -8.66 -45.69
CA LYS A 718 20.67 -7.33 -45.83
C LYS A 718 21.22 -7.26 -47.27
N THR A 719 21.01 -6.17 -47.99
CA THR A 719 21.91 -5.71 -49.06
C THR A 719 21.75 -4.21 -49.30
N ALA A 720 22.88 -3.54 -49.47
CA ALA A 720 23.06 -2.14 -49.85
C ALA A 720 23.61 -2.06 -51.29
N TYR A 721 23.45 -0.93 -52.00
CA TYR A 721 24.52 -0.18 -52.70
C TYR A 721 23.96 1.03 -53.50
N ASP A 722 24.48 2.22 -53.16
CA ASP A 722 24.94 3.38 -53.95
C ASP A 722 24.21 4.10 -55.11
N SER A 723 24.19 5.43 -54.92
CA SER A 723 24.78 6.51 -55.75
C SER A 723 23.92 7.41 -56.67
N GLN A 724 24.02 8.71 -56.32
CA GLN A 724 24.29 9.91 -57.15
C GLN A 724 23.22 10.57 -58.06
N CYS A 725 23.12 11.89 -57.83
CA CYS A 725 22.87 13.03 -58.74
C CYS A 725 21.48 13.16 -59.42
N ASN A 726 20.72 14.22 -59.12
CA ASN A 726 20.92 15.57 -59.67
C ASN A 726 19.85 16.58 -59.18
N THR A 727 20.29 17.84 -59.19
CA THR A 727 19.67 19.13 -58.86
C THR A 727 18.56 19.57 -59.85
N VAL A 728 17.85 20.66 -59.49
CA VAL A 728 17.06 21.61 -60.34
C VAL A 728 15.54 21.32 -60.42
N VAL A 729 14.54 22.21 -60.28
CA VAL A 729 14.26 23.60 -59.81
C VAL A 729 12.79 23.89 -60.23
N LEU A 730 12.07 24.78 -59.52
CA LEU A 730 10.75 25.42 -59.83
C LEU A 730 9.53 24.46 -59.85
N GLN A 731 8.39 24.78 -59.21
CA GLN A 731 7.67 26.04 -59.00
C GLN A 731 7.17 26.20 -57.57
#